data_AF-A0A7L4PWN9-F1
#
_entry.id   AF-A0A7L4PWN9-F1
#
_cell.length_a   1.000
_cell.length_b   1.000
_cell.length_c   1.000
_cell.angle_alpha   90.00
_cell.angle_beta   90.00
_cell.angle_gamma   90.00
#
_symmetry.space_group_name_H-M   'P 1'
#
loop_
_entity.id
_entity.type
_entity.pdbx_description
1 polymer ?
#
loop_
_entity_poly.entity_id
_entity_poly.type
_entity_poly.pdbx_seq_one_letter_code
_entity_poly.pdbx_strand_id
1 'polypeptide(L)'
;MAKRTHLPRGAPGDGTEKSPEDPPFAGAGAPPPQVTAASLPEARIPDWLVRFIAEIAAGTPPACLLDPFAGAGGLLAPLDARLGPERAVGICESEAQAGRARRLFPESAAVWKVGGTVPPGTADLVATCLPADAAGAPFPASEAVRLLAVSAAALTAEGMVIALVPCDPDMPGTGPALLAGCSAAGLAIDAVLGIGGGVLLVARKRLQGPILVGEIIPDQGHMDILRTNIRLSREGKDPRLGVREAPDAFSSVAETLLLAAVTRHAADAGCRPVALSSVAAEIGTAGEDGESGNAVYFVPGRPVATAPPAGGAAGAVRVSLDPDRASAAYVVRHFATRAGRTELALARVRAKAFGWEAAVAGMPVCLPPREIQNRVLAVRSTLSHLASRIEALEGDLWDHPFGWESIAKEAGVFLQGETIDAWIESLPFPLASILWAYRAEPDPVRRTDHLFHFFEALAEFHAIIMASALFPLCAGRTGRLLDEDPYFRDAYRFATFRAWIVLARRLAQVTRGLLGSRERRNEVLRLYHGADPRFLAMLTSRRLFAVLDTVADERNAWKAHGGIVSSKDAENRLCDLEASLADIRRMIGTHYADAALLVPGAAVYHDGVFAVAAEELAGSHMVFRSVQVESTVPMDTGRLYLLFAGRQTPLELLPFVRLAAGEHAGMRAFYFYNRLEKDDVRWVCYHPGGDADLVSPDPGVRESLEALGLLDGEAP
;
A
#
# COMPACT_ATOMS: atom_id res chain seq x y z
N MET A 1 4.90 -46.99 66.89
CA MET A 1 5.56 -47.88 65.91
C MET A 1 5.79 -47.06 64.65
N ALA A 2 6.99 -46.51 64.46
CA ALA A 2 8.09 -47.07 63.63
C ALA A 2 7.75 -47.01 62.13
N LYS A 3 8.47 -46.34 61.22
CA LYS A 3 9.86 -45.84 61.17
C LYS A 3 9.96 -44.60 60.25
N ARG A 4 10.76 -43.62 60.69
CA ARG A 4 11.41 -42.59 59.87
C ARG A 4 12.67 -43.19 59.23
N THR A 5 13.01 -42.75 58.01
CA THR A 5 14.41 -42.68 57.55
C THR A 5 14.65 -41.36 56.83
N HIS A 6 15.86 -40.86 57.08
CA HIS A 6 16.38 -39.52 56.78
C HIS A 6 16.83 -39.36 55.32
N LEU A 7 16.72 -38.13 54.81
CA LEU A 7 17.59 -37.60 53.75
C LEU A 7 18.34 -36.36 54.30
N PRO A 8 19.59 -36.11 53.88
CA PRO A 8 20.48 -35.13 54.50
C PRO A 8 20.32 -33.71 53.92
N ARG A 9 20.68 -32.72 54.74
CA ARG A 9 20.84 -31.30 54.39
C ARG A 9 22.17 -31.07 53.66
N GLY A 10 22.14 -30.22 52.62
CA GLY A 10 23.31 -29.56 52.02
C GLY A 10 22.95 -28.14 51.56
N ALA A 11 23.80 -27.19 51.99
CA ALA A 11 23.88 -25.73 51.86
C ALA A 11 23.35 -24.99 50.59
N PRO A 12 23.17 -23.65 50.67
CA PRO A 12 22.50 -22.83 49.66
C PRO A 12 23.46 -22.42 48.53
N GLY A 13 23.03 -22.65 47.29
CA GLY A 13 23.73 -22.23 46.08
C GLY A 13 23.03 -21.06 45.42
N ASP A 14 23.78 -19.98 45.26
CA ASP A 14 23.51 -18.77 44.49
C ASP A 14 23.02 -19.11 43.07
N GLY A 15 21.83 -18.62 42.69
CA GLY A 15 21.14 -18.96 41.45
C GLY A 15 20.74 -17.71 40.69
N THR A 16 21.70 -17.12 39.98
CA THR A 16 21.44 -16.20 38.87
C THR A 16 21.02 -17.04 37.66
N GLU A 17 19.71 -17.10 37.37
CA GLU A 17 19.23 -17.66 36.11
C GLU A 17 19.61 -16.72 34.95
N LYS A 18 20.61 -17.16 34.19
CA LYS A 18 20.90 -16.65 32.85
C LYS A 18 19.76 -17.03 31.90
N SER A 19 19.18 -16.02 31.25
CA SER A 19 18.36 -16.20 30.05
C SER A 19 19.10 -17.02 28.99
N PRO A 20 18.41 -17.85 28.17
CA PRO A 20 19.05 -18.52 27.04
C PRO A 20 19.47 -17.46 26.02
N GLU A 21 20.77 -17.42 25.70
CA GLU A 21 21.30 -16.66 24.58
C GLU A 21 20.77 -17.27 23.27
N ASP A 22 20.04 -16.47 22.50
CA ASP A 22 19.65 -16.79 21.13
C ASP A 22 20.91 -16.99 20.26
N PRO A 23 20.95 -18.00 19.37
CA PRO A 23 22.06 -18.16 18.45
C PRO A 23 22.13 -16.97 17.47
N PRO A 24 23.33 -16.49 17.11
CA PRO A 24 23.48 -15.42 16.15
C PRO A 24 22.98 -15.90 14.78
N PHE A 25 21.86 -15.34 14.32
CA PHE A 25 21.43 -15.51 12.94
C PHE A 25 22.54 -15.02 12.01
N ALA A 26 23.08 -15.97 11.24
CA ALA A 26 24.09 -15.73 10.23
C ALA A 26 23.64 -14.63 9.26
N GLY A 27 24.61 -13.80 8.88
CA GLY A 27 24.43 -12.51 8.21
C GLY A 27 23.42 -12.51 7.07
N ALA A 28 22.54 -11.51 7.14
CA ALA A 28 21.70 -11.09 6.03
C ALA A 28 22.56 -10.91 4.77
N GLY A 29 22.14 -11.57 3.69
CA GLY A 29 22.48 -11.11 2.35
C GLY A 29 22.07 -9.64 2.25
N ALA A 30 23.02 -8.80 1.83
CA ALA A 30 22.79 -7.38 1.63
C ALA A 30 21.48 -7.15 0.85
N PRO A 31 20.73 -6.07 1.15
CA PRO A 31 19.54 -5.74 0.40
C PRO A 31 19.87 -5.73 -1.11
N PRO A 32 18.97 -6.17 -2.00
CA PRO A 32 19.16 -5.93 -3.42
C PRO A 32 19.39 -4.43 -3.58
N PRO A 33 20.49 -4.01 -4.24
CA PRO A 33 20.83 -2.60 -4.33
C PRO A 33 19.63 -1.84 -4.89
N GLN A 34 19.25 -0.73 -4.23
CA GLN A 34 18.42 0.27 -4.89
C GLN A 34 19.19 0.69 -6.13
N VAL A 35 18.75 0.23 -7.29
CA VAL A 35 19.42 0.55 -8.53
C VAL A 35 19.13 2.01 -8.82
N THR A 36 20.14 2.84 -8.64
CA THR A 36 20.09 4.25 -9.04
C THR A 36 20.84 4.40 -10.36
N ALA A 37 20.42 5.26 -11.29
CA ALA A 37 21.11 5.46 -12.57
C ALA A 37 22.56 5.94 -12.34
N ALA A 38 22.82 6.63 -11.22
CA ALA A 38 24.16 7.00 -10.75
C ALA A 38 24.97 5.84 -10.13
N SER A 39 24.34 4.73 -9.74
CA SER A 39 25.00 3.52 -9.20
C SER A 39 25.02 2.35 -10.18
N LEU A 40 24.52 2.52 -11.41
CA LEU A 40 24.69 1.54 -12.47
C LEU A 40 26.17 1.49 -12.83
N PRO A 41 26.93 0.43 -12.46
CA PRO A 41 28.23 0.25 -13.07
C PRO A 41 28.01 0.14 -14.58
N GLU A 42 28.95 0.65 -15.37
CA GLU A 42 28.98 0.58 -16.86
C GLU A 42 28.69 -0.83 -17.44
N ALA A 43 28.61 -1.87 -16.61
CA ALA A 43 28.46 -3.26 -16.95
C ALA A 43 27.06 -3.89 -16.72
N ARG A 44 26.12 -3.30 -15.96
CA ARG A 44 24.81 -3.99 -15.75
C ARG A 44 23.62 -3.08 -15.47
N ILE A 45 22.78 -2.91 -16.49
CA ILE A 45 21.44 -2.34 -16.39
C ILE A 45 20.46 -3.45 -15.98
N PRO A 46 19.49 -3.19 -15.07
CA PRO A 46 18.51 -4.20 -14.68
C PRO A 46 17.71 -4.71 -15.87
N ASP A 47 17.52 -6.03 -15.93
CA ASP A 47 16.79 -6.66 -17.03
C ASP A 47 15.36 -6.12 -17.21
N TRP A 48 14.68 -5.80 -16.10
CA TRP A 48 13.34 -5.22 -16.13
C TRP A 48 13.31 -3.86 -16.84
N LEU A 49 14.38 -3.05 -16.72
CA LEU A 49 14.48 -1.74 -17.37
C LEU A 49 14.79 -1.92 -18.86
N VAL A 50 15.67 -2.87 -19.19
CA VAL A 50 15.95 -3.18 -20.60
C VAL A 50 14.70 -3.72 -21.30
N ARG A 51 13.92 -4.57 -20.63
CA ARG A 51 12.61 -5.03 -21.10
C ARG A 51 11.67 -3.86 -21.32
N PHE A 52 11.53 -2.95 -20.36
CA PHE A 52 10.67 -1.77 -20.50
C PHE A 52 11.08 -0.88 -21.69
N ILE A 53 12.38 -0.63 -21.88
CA ILE A 53 12.91 0.11 -23.04
C ILE A 53 12.59 -0.62 -24.36
N ALA A 54 12.81 -1.93 -24.41
CA ALA A 54 12.47 -2.74 -25.59
C ALA A 54 10.98 -2.68 -25.91
N GLU A 55 10.11 -2.70 -24.90
CA GLU A 55 8.66 -2.62 -25.08
C GLU A 55 8.19 -1.23 -25.56
N ILE A 56 8.86 -0.14 -25.14
CA ILE A 56 8.62 1.21 -25.71
C ILE A 56 9.02 1.22 -27.20
N ALA A 57 10.16 0.62 -27.53
CA ALA A 57 10.67 0.54 -28.90
C ALA A 57 9.86 -0.41 -29.81
N ALA A 58 9.26 -1.46 -29.27
CA ALA A 58 8.58 -2.51 -30.03
C ALA A 58 7.35 -2.03 -30.84
N GLY A 59 6.85 -0.81 -30.61
CA GLY A 59 5.83 -0.19 -31.46
C GLY A 59 6.26 -0.10 -32.94
N THR A 60 7.57 0.00 -33.18
CA THR A 60 8.18 -0.06 -34.51
C THR A 60 9.55 -0.75 -34.38
N PRO A 61 9.67 -2.07 -34.63
CA PRO A 61 10.94 -2.77 -34.47
C PRO A 61 12.02 -2.11 -35.34
N PRO A 62 13.15 -1.68 -34.74
CA PRO A 62 14.16 -0.91 -35.47
C PRO A 62 14.94 -1.82 -36.41
N ALA A 63 15.16 -1.39 -37.66
CA ALA A 63 16.08 -2.10 -38.55
C ALA A 63 17.53 -1.87 -38.10
N CYS A 64 17.83 -0.66 -37.62
CA CYS A 64 19.13 -0.29 -37.07
C CYS A 64 19.05 0.24 -35.63
N LEU A 65 19.71 -0.47 -34.71
CA LEU A 65 19.91 -0.08 -33.31
C LEU A 65 21.33 0.44 -33.12
N LEU A 66 21.47 1.61 -32.49
CA LEU A 66 22.74 2.24 -32.22
C LEU A 66 22.89 2.61 -30.73
N ASP A 67 24.06 2.34 -30.17
CA ASP A 67 24.53 2.98 -28.94
C ASP A 67 25.83 3.76 -29.23
N PRO A 68 25.79 5.10 -29.33
CA PRO A 68 26.96 5.93 -29.59
C PRO A 68 27.92 6.00 -28.40
N PHE A 69 27.53 5.49 -27.24
CA PHE A 69 28.34 5.44 -26.02
C PHE A 69 28.14 4.09 -25.32
N ALA A 70 28.54 3.02 -26.01
CA ALA A 70 28.14 1.67 -25.65
C ALA A 70 28.82 1.12 -24.38
N GLY A 71 29.88 1.76 -23.90
CA GLY A 71 30.62 1.34 -22.71
C GLY A 71 31.01 -0.15 -22.78
N ALA A 72 30.59 -0.93 -21.78
CA ALA A 72 30.79 -2.38 -21.75
C ALA A 72 29.64 -3.20 -22.36
N GLY A 73 28.70 -2.56 -23.07
CA GLY A 73 27.61 -3.21 -23.82
C GLY A 73 26.35 -3.53 -23.00
N GLY A 74 26.25 -3.04 -21.76
CA GLY A 74 25.19 -3.42 -20.81
C GLY A 74 23.77 -3.02 -21.22
N LEU A 75 23.60 -2.04 -22.11
CA LEU A 75 22.31 -1.64 -22.68
C LEU A 75 22.08 -2.26 -24.07
N LEU A 76 23.08 -2.09 -24.96
CA LEU A 76 22.96 -2.48 -26.36
C LEU A 76 22.76 -3.99 -26.53
N ALA A 77 23.57 -4.82 -25.86
CA ALA A 77 23.54 -6.26 -26.11
C ALA A 77 22.22 -6.92 -25.68
N PRO A 78 21.64 -6.63 -24.50
CA PRO A 78 20.35 -7.20 -24.15
C PRO A 78 19.19 -6.59 -24.97
N LEU A 79 19.30 -5.35 -25.48
CA LEU A 79 18.33 -4.80 -26.43
C LEU A 79 18.40 -5.48 -27.80
N ASP A 80 19.60 -5.72 -28.32
CA ASP A 80 19.86 -6.47 -29.56
C ASP A 80 19.16 -7.84 -29.51
N ALA A 81 19.37 -8.58 -28.42
CA ALA A 81 18.75 -9.89 -28.21
C ALA A 81 17.20 -9.84 -28.13
N ARG A 82 16.62 -8.72 -27.69
CA ARG A 82 15.17 -8.57 -27.48
C ARG A 82 14.43 -8.00 -28.68
N LEU A 83 15.05 -7.06 -29.39
CA LEU A 83 14.46 -6.36 -30.51
C LEU A 83 14.77 -7.05 -31.85
N GLY A 84 15.86 -7.81 -31.93
CA GLY A 84 16.29 -8.50 -33.14
C GLY A 84 16.47 -7.57 -34.35
N PRO A 85 17.16 -6.42 -34.22
CA PRO A 85 17.36 -5.52 -35.36
C PRO A 85 18.19 -6.21 -36.46
N GLU A 86 18.03 -5.78 -37.72
CA GLU A 86 18.90 -6.24 -38.81
C GLU A 86 20.37 -5.88 -38.54
N ARG A 87 20.58 -4.78 -37.82
CA ARG A 87 21.90 -4.28 -37.46
C ARG A 87 21.91 -3.61 -36.09
N ALA A 88 22.74 -4.10 -35.18
CA ALA A 88 23.09 -3.42 -33.93
C ALA A 88 24.54 -2.92 -33.96
N VAL A 89 24.79 -1.67 -33.57
CA VAL A 89 26.14 -1.07 -33.56
C VAL A 89 26.40 -0.39 -32.22
N GLY A 90 27.52 -0.71 -31.58
CA GLY A 90 27.99 -0.06 -30.37
C GLY A 90 29.31 0.66 -30.60
N ILE A 91 29.38 1.94 -30.24
CA ILE A 91 30.62 2.72 -30.27
C ILE A 91 31.21 2.79 -28.86
N CYS A 92 32.39 2.20 -28.68
CA CYS A 92 33.16 2.22 -27.44
C CYS A 92 34.29 3.26 -27.53
N GLU A 93 34.69 3.83 -26.39
CA GLU A 93 35.78 4.81 -26.35
C GLU A 93 37.16 4.17 -26.55
N SER A 94 37.29 2.89 -26.19
CA SER A 94 38.56 2.16 -26.24
C SER A 94 38.38 0.70 -26.64
N GLU A 95 39.47 0.09 -27.14
CA GLU A 95 39.51 -1.35 -27.44
C GLU A 95 39.35 -2.20 -26.17
N ALA A 96 39.75 -1.67 -25.01
CA ALA A 96 39.53 -2.34 -23.72
C ALA A 96 38.03 -2.46 -23.40
N GLN A 97 37.25 -1.39 -23.61
CA GLN A 97 35.80 -1.40 -23.45
C GLN A 97 35.13 -2.32 -24.49
N ALA A 98 35.47 -2.21 -25.78
CA ALA A 98 34.91 -3.06 -26.83
C ALA A 98 35.23 -4.54 -26.59
N GLY A 99 36.47 -4.87 -26.21
CA GLY A 99 36.88 -6.22 -25.83
C GLY A 99 36.20 -6.73 -24.56
N ARG A 100 35.79 -5.85 -23.64
CA ARG A 100 34.96 -6.22 -22.48
C ARG A 100 33.52 -6.53 -22.92
N ALA A 101 32.92 -5.71 -23.78
CA ALA A 101 31.56 -5.95 -24.30
C ALA A 101 31.46 -7.31 -25.02
N ARG A 102 32.40 -7.61 -25.92
CA ARG A 102 32.47 -8.91 -26.62
C ARG A 102 32.60 -10.12 -25.68
N ARG A 103 33.29 -9.94 -24.55
CA ARG A 103 33.47 -11.01 -23.54
C ARG A 103 32.26 -11.18 -22.64
N LEU A 104 31.59 -10.09 -22.27
CA LEU A 104 30.40 -10.12 -21.43
C LEU A 104 29.16 -10.60 -22.19
N PHE A 105 29.11 -10.33 -23.49
CA PHE A 105 27.96 -10.63 -24.36
C PHE A 105 28.39 -11.37 -25.64
N PRO A 106 28.96 -12.59 -25.53
CA PRO A 106 29.46 -13.33 -26.68
C PRO A 106 28.35 -13.73 -27.68
N GLU A 107 27.11 -13.81 -27.21
CA GLU A 107 25.94 -14.18 -28.03
C GLU A 107 25.31 -12.98 -28.78
N SER A 108 25.74 -11.75 -28.50
CA SER A 108 25.19 -10.57 -29.17
C SER A 108 25.75 -10.44 -30.59
N ALA A 109 24.86 -10.18 -31.55
CA ALA A 109 25.23 -9.92 -32.95
C ALA A 109 25.74 -8.48 -33.17
N ALA A 110 25.72 -7.65 -32.12
CA ALA A 110 26.13 -6.26 -32.18
C ALA A 110 27.58 -6.08 -32.66
N VAL A 111 27.77 -5.12 -33.56
CA VAL A 111 29.08 -4.72 -34.06
C VAL A 111 29.70 -3.68 -33.13
N TRP A 112 30.71 -4.08 -32.37
CA TRP A 112 31.45 -3.22 -31.43
C TRP A 112 32.62 -2.52 -32.13
N LYS A 113 32.52 -1.19 -32.29
CA LYS A 113 33.55 -0.33 -32.89
C LYS A 113 34.26 0.51 -31.82
N VAL A 114 35.51 0.87 -32.06
CA VAL A 114 36.29 1.76 -31.21
C VAL A 114 36.44 3.11 -31.89
N GLY A 115 35.88 4.16 -31.29
CA GLY A 115 35.82 5.49 -31.88
C GLY A 115 35.14 5.54 -33.26
N GLY A 116 35.24 6.71 -33.89
CA GLY A 116 34.71 6.96 -35.24
C GLY A 116 33.43 7.79 -35.27
N THR A 117 33.09 8.27 -36.47
CA THR A 117 31.86 9.03 -36.72
C THR A 117 30.72 8.08 -37.04
N VAL A 118 29.55 8.35 -36.46
CA VAL A 118 28.32 7.67 -36.83
C VAL A 118 27.80 8.28 -38.13
N PRO A 119 27.54 7.50 -39.19
CA PRO A 119 26.97 8.05 -40.40
C PRO A 119 25.57 8.61 -40.11
N PRO A 120 25.26 9.84 -40.57
CA PRO A 120 23.98 10.47 -40.27
C PRO A 120 22.82 9.71 -40.91
N GLY A 121 21.67 9.69 -40.25
CA GLY A 121 20.45 9.09 -40.81
C GLY A 121 20.48 7.57 -40.98
N THR A 122 21.25 6.84 -40.16
CA THR A 122 21.40 5.38 -40.28
C THR A 122 20.73 4.58 -39.17
N ALA A 123 20.30 5.20 -38.07
CA ALA A 123 19.69 4.52 -36.93
C ALA A 123 18.19 4.83 -36.82
N ASP A 124 17.36 3.80 -36.63
CA ASP A 124 15.94 3.97 -36.31
C ASP A 124 15.74 4.15 -34.80
N LEU A 125 16.59 3.49 -34.02
CA LEU A 125 16.62 3.61 -32.58
C LEU A 125 18.05 3.89 -32.11
N VAL A 126 18.20 4.96 -31.34
CA VAL A 126 19.38 5.18 -30.52
C VAL A 126 19.02 4.90 -29.07
N ALA A 127 19.66 3.90 -28.46
CA ALA A 127 19.49 3.58 -27.04
C ALA A 127 20.83 3.72 -26.34
N THR A 128 20.93 4.61 -25.35
CA THR A 128 22.23 4.93 -24.74
C THR A 128 22.12 5.33 -23.27
N CYS A 129 23.21 5.13 -22.52
CA CYS A 129 23.38 5.68 -21.18
C CYS A 129 24.32 6.88 -21.26
N LEU A 130 23.81 8.07 -20.97
CA LEU A 130 24.66 9.26 -20.95
C LEU A 130 25.58 9.20 -19.72
N PRO A 131 26.82 9.72 -19.82
CA PRO A 131 27.74 9.77 -18.69
C PRO A 131 27.15 10.61 -17.57
N ALA A 132 27.41 10.20 -16.32
CA ALA A 132 26.98 10.95 -15.15
C ALA A 132 27.82 12.20 -14.95
N ASP A 133 27.15 13.28 -14.57
CA ASP A 133 27.80 14.49 -14.09
C ASP A 133 28.23 14.37 -12.62
N ALA A 134 28.91 15.41 -12.10
CA ALA A 134 29.09 15.56 -10.67
C ALA A 134 27.73 15.47 -9.94
N ALA A 135 27.71 14.80 -8.78
CA ALA A 135 26.49 14.57 -8.01
C ALA A 135 25.73 15.90 -7.74
N GLY A 136 24.46 15.97 -8.12
CA GLY A 136 23.58 17.13 -7.88
C GLY A 136 23.45 18.13 -9.03
N ALA A 137 24.03 17.89 -10.21
CA ALA A 137 23.80 18.73 -11.38
C ALA A 137 22.35 18.59 -11.91
N PRO A 138 21.66 19.71 -12.25
CA PRO A 138 20.27 19.66 -12.72
C PRO A 138 20.13 18.94 -14.08
N PHE A 139 21.04 19.15 -15.03
CA PHE A 139 21.12 18.40 -16.30
C PHE A 139 22.40 18.80 -17.06
N PRO A 140 22.99 17.99 -17.96
CA PRO A 140 24.43 17.79 -17.89
C PRO A 140 25.30 18.78 -18.64
N ALA A 141 26.60 18.66 -18.36
CA ALA A 141 27.73 19.30 -19.02
C ALA A 141 27.69 19.19 -20.56
N SER A 142 28.57 19.95 -21.23
CA SER A 142 28.73 19.99 -22.69
C SER A 142 28.84 18.61 -23.37
N GLU A 143 29.29 17.59 -22.64
CA GLU A 143 29.46 16.23 -23.14
C GLU A 143 28.14 15.50 -23.41
N ALA A 144 27.16 15.56 -22.50
CA ALA A 144 25.88 14.90 -22.73
C ALA A 144 25.10 15.56 -23.87
N VAL A 145 25.16 16.89 -23.97
CA VAL A 145 24.58 17.63 -25.10
C VAL A 145 25.26 17.23 -26.41
N ARG A 146 26.58 17.05 -26.40
CA ARG A 146 27.33 16.54 -27.56
C ARG A 146 26.86 15.13 -27.94
N LEU A 147 26.71 14.22 -26.98
CA LEU A 147 26.23 12.86 -27.22
C LEU A 147 24.79 12.82 -27.71
N LEU A 148 23.91 13.68 -27.20
CA LEU A 148 22.55 13.87 -27.73
C LEU A 148 22.58 14.39 -29.17
N ALA A 149 23.47 15.34 -29.50
CA ALA A 149 23.62 15.83 -30.86
C ALA A 149 24.16 14.74 -31.82
N VAL A 150 25.11 13.91 -31.37
CA VAL A 150 25.57 12.74 -32.13
C VAL A 150 24.44 11.74 -32.35
N SER A 151 23.66 11.47 -31.30
CA SER A 151 22.48 10.59 -31.36
C SER A 151 21.45 11.12 -32.36
N ALA A 152 21.14 12.41 -32.29
CA ALA A 152 20.21 13.07 -33.20
C ALA A 152 20.71 13.04 -34.66
N ALA A 153 22.00 13.30 -34.91
CA ALA A 153 22.56 13.22 -36.24
C ALA A 153 22.44 11.81 -36.84
N ALA A 154 22.62 10.78 -36.02
CA ALA A 154 22.52 9.37 -36.42
C ALA A 154 21.09 8.93 -36.77
N LEU A 155 20.07 9.54 -36.19
CA LEU A 155 18.68 9.12 -36.39
C LEU A 155 18.17 9.33 -37.82
N THR A 156 17.35 8.40 -38.30
CA THR A 156 16.44 8.63 -39.44
C THR A 156 15.40 9.71 -39.13
N ALA A 157 14.61 10.15 -40.11
CA ALA A 157 13.63 11.22 -39.92
C ALA A 157 12.52 10.84 -38.91
N GLU A 158 12.16 9.56 -38.83
CA GLU A 158 11.18 9.00 -37.88
C GLU A 158 11.85 8.32 -36.67
N GLY A 159 13.18 8.39 -36.58
CA GLY A 159 13.95 7.70 -35.57
C GLY A 159 13.72 8.26 -34.17
N MET A 160 13.96 7.42 -33.17
CA MET A 160 13.75 7.71 -31.75
C MET A 160 15.04 7.54 -30.95
N VAL A 161 15.26 8.44 -30.00
CA VAL A 161 16.29 8.31 -28.96
C VAL A 161 15.60 7.89 -27.66
N ILE A 162 16.11 6.84 -27.04
CA ILE A 162 15.83 6.47 -25.65
C ILE A 162 17.13 6.58 -24.87
N ALA A 163 17.24 7.59 -24.00
CA ALA A 163 18.46 7.86 -23.25
C ALA A 163 18.22 7.74 -21.75
N LEU A 164 19.07 6.96 -21.06
CA LEU A 164 19.18 7.02 -19.61
C LEU A 164 20.08 8.18 -19.25
N VAL A 165 19.54 9.16 -18.54
CA VAL A 165 20.29 10.36 -18.16
C VAL A 165 20.46 10.44 -16.66
N PRO A 166 21.70 10.36 -16.14
CA PRO A 166 21.96 10.53 -14.72
C PRO A 166 21.78 12.00 -14.33
N CYS A 167 20.76 12.27 -13.52
CA CYS A 167 20.47 13.58 -12.95
C CYS A 167 19.62 13.40 -11.69
N ASP A 168 19.39 14.45 -10.92
CA ASP A 168 18.39 14.43 -9.84
C ASP A 168 16.99 14.70 -10.44
N PRO A 169 16.09 13.70 -10.57
CA PRO A 169 14.75 13.90 -11.13
C PRO A 169 13.88 14.83 -10.26
N ASP A 170 14.31 15.10 -9.02
CA ASP A 170 13.64 15.96 -8.06
C ASP A 170 14.22 17.37 -8.03
N MET A 171 15.19 17.70 -8.89
CA MET A 171 15.82 19.03 -8.91
C MET A 171 15.08 19.96 -9.88
N PRO A 172 14.42 21.04 -9.41
CA PRO A 172 13.87 22.04 -10.31
C PRO A 172 14.99 22.66 -11.16
N GLY A 173 14.75 22.78 -12.46
CA GLY A 173 15.78 23.19 -13.44
C GLY A 173 16.29 22.04 -14.31
N THR A 174 16.08 20.78 -13.90
CA THR A 174 16.34 19.61 -14.75
C THR A 174 15.53 19.64 -16.04
N GLY A 175 14.25 20.04 -15.97
CA GLY A 175 13.36 20.13 -17.13
C GLY A 175 13.79 21.16 -18.17
N PRO A 176 14.01 22.44 -17.81
CA PRO A 176 14.52 23.44 -18.74
C PRO A 176 15.85 23.06 -19.38
N ALA A 177 16.74 22.42 -18.61
CA ALA A 177 18.06 22.01 -19.12
C ALA A 177 17.97 20.78 -20.04
N LEU A 178 17.09 19.81 -19.75
CA LEU A 178 16.69 18.73 -20.68
C LEU A 178 16.22 19.28 -22.02
N LEU A 179 15.31 20.25 -21.96
CA LEU A 179 14.70 20.86 -23.13
C LEU A 179 15.71 21.65 -23.96
N ALA A 180 16.54 22.45 -23.30
CA ALA A 180 17.62 23.18 -23.97
C ALA A 180 18.60 22.23 -24.68
N GLY A 181 19.03 21.17 -23.99
CA GLY A 181 19.95 20.17 -24.55
C GLY A 181 19.36 19.41 -25.74
N CYS A 182 18.11 18.95 -25.62
CA CYS A 182 17.41 18.28 -26.72
C CYS A 182 17.18 19.24 -27.90
N SER A 183 16.72 20.45 -27.64
CA SER A 183 16.49 21.46 -28.68
C SER A 183 17.78 21.82 -29.41
N ALA A 184 18.91 21.95 -28.71
CA ALA A 184 20.22 22.19 -29.31
C ALA A 184 20.69 21.02 -30.20
N ALA A 185 20.30 19.79 -29.84
CA ALA A 185 20.53 18.59 -30.63
C ALA A 185 19.53 18.41 -31.81
N GLY A 186 18.51 19.27 -31.92
CA GLY A 186 17.45 19.09 -32.93
C GLY A 186 16.45 17.99 -32.59
N LEU A 187 16.24 17.72 -31.29
CA LEU A 187 15.29 16.75 -30.77
C LEU A 187 14.15 17.45 -30.01
N ALA A 188 12.95 16.91 -30.14
CA ALA A 188 11.80 17.19 -29.30
C ALA A 188 11.59 16.03 -28.33
N ILE A 189 11.17 16.35 -27.10
CA ILE A 189 10.96 15.38 -26.04
C ILE A 189 9.51 14.89 -26.08
N ASP A 190 9.33 13.57 -26.20
CA ASP A 190 8.00 12.94 -26.11
C ASP A 190 7.66 12.60 -24.65
N ALA A 191 8.64 12.06 -23.91
CA ALA A 191 8.44 11.64 -22.52
C ALA A 191 9.70 11.78 -21.67
N VAL A 192 9.50 12.09 -20.39
CA VAL A 192 10.54 12.08 -19.34
C VAL A 192 10.04 11.28 -18.15
N LEU A 193 10.70 10.18 -17.85
CA LEU A 193 10.27 9.27 -16.79
C LEU A 193 11.31 9.24 -15.67
N GLY A 194 10.91 9.61 -14.45
CA GLY A 194 11.77 9.50 -13.28
C GLY A 194 12.10 8.05 -12.98
N ILE A 195 13.36 7.78 -12.70
CA ILE A 195 13.86 6.49 -12.21
C ILE A 195 14.88 6.80 -11.11
N GLY A 196 15.07 5.89 -10.15
CA GLY A 196 16.06 6.12 -9.08
C GLY A 196 17.38 6.62 -9.66
N GLY A 197 17.87 7.77 -9.23
CA GLY A 197 19.15 8.37 -9.68
C GLY A 197 19.21 8.96 -11.09
N GLY A 198 18.10 9.11 -11.82
CA GLY A 198 18.10 9.72 -13.15
C GLY A 198 16.72 9.84 -13.79
N VAL A 199 16.72 10.04 -15.11
CA VAL A 199 15.51 9.99 -15.94
C VAL A 199 15.72 9.09 -17.15
N LEU A 200 14.66 8.43 -17.60
CA LEU A 200 14.58 7.86 -18.95
C LEU A 200 13.95 8.90 -19.87
N LEU A 201 14.73 9.40 -20.82
CA LEU A 201 14.32 10.35 -21.83
C LEU A 201 13.90 9.62 -23.10
N VAL A 202 12.74 9.96 -23.64
CA VAL A 202 12.27 9.53 -24.97
C VAL A 202 12.11 10.77 -25.85
N ALA A 203 12.81 10.81 -26.99
CA ALA A 203 12.87 11.99 -27.86
C ALA A 203 12.94 11.62 -29.36
N ARG A 204 12.51 12.53 -30.24
CA ARG A 204 12.49 12.36 -31.71
C ARG A 204 12.87 13.66 -32.43
N LYS A 205 13.12 13.61 -33.73
CA LYS A 205 13.43 14.81 -34.56
C LYS A 205 12.26 15.75 -34.80
N ARG A 206 11.02 15.29 -34.62
CA ARG A 206 9.82 16.07 -34.94
C ARG A 206 9.19 16.62 -33.68
N LEU A 207 8.77 17.89 -33.74
CA LEU A 207 7.98 18.54 -32.70
C LEU A 207 6.68 17.75 -32.45
N GLN A 208 6.48 17.29 -31.23
CA GLN A 208 5.22 16.71 -30.77
C GLN A 208 4.79 17.38 -29.48
N GLY A 209 3.62 18.04 -29.51
CA GLY A 209 2.72 18.25 -28.38
C GLY A 209 3.29 18.61 -27.00
N PRO A 210 2.51 18.36 -25.94
CA PRO A 210 3.01 18.37 -24.57
C PRO A 210 3.81 17.10 -24.26
N ILE A 211 4.73 17.22 -23.32
CA ILE A 211 5.61 16.14 -22.85
C ILE A 211 4.84 15.26 -21.88
N LEU A 212 5.00 13.94 -22.00
CA LEU A 212 4.49 13.03 -20.98
C LEU A 212 5.53 12.84 -19.85
N VAL A 213 5.18 13.24 -18.64
CA VAL A 213 6.02 13.12 -17.45
C VAL A 213 5.48 12.02 -16.55
N GLY A 214 6.32 11.07 -16.15
CA GLY A 214 5.91 9.91 -15.35
C GLY A 214 7.01 9.41 -14.43
N GLU A 215 6.75 8.31 -13.71
CA GLU A 215 7.74 7.64 -12.85
C GLU A 215 7.77 6.16 -13.19
N ILE A 216 8.97 5.58 -13.34
CA ILE A 216 9.14 4.14 -13.55
C ILE A 216 9.23 3.45 -12.19
N ILE A 217 8.23 2.61 -11.91
CA ILE A 217 8.20 1.73 -10.73
C ILE A 217 8.40 0.30 -11.23
N PRO A 218 9.28 -0.51 -10.60
CA PRO A 218 9.56 -1.89 -11.03
C PRO A 218 8.41 -2.83 -10.62
N ASP A 219 7.24 -2.57 -11.18
CA ASP A 219 6.00 -3.32 -11.07
C ASP A 219 5.42 -3.50 -12.47
N GLN A 220 5.12 -4.74 -12.86
CA GLN A 220 4.75 -5.05 -14.24
C GLN A 220 3.45 -4.36 -14.67
N GLY A 221 2.44 -4.32 -13.79
CA GLY A 221 1.16 -3.66 -14.07
C GLY A 221 1.33 -2.15 -14.27
N HIS A 222 2.11 -1.50 -13.40
CA HIS A 222 2.48 -0.09 -13.55
C HIS A 222 3.18 0.18 -14.87
N MET A 223 4.19 -0.63 -15.22
CA MET A 223 4.97 -0.47 -16.46
C MET A 223 4.12 -0.68 -17.72
N ASP A 224 3.23 -1.67 -17.73
CA ASP A 224 2.34 -1.93 -18.88
C ASP A 224 1.39 -0.76 -19.16
N ILE A 225 0.84 -0.15 -18.10
CA ILE A 225 -0.03 1.04 -18.22
C ILE A 225 0.80 2.24 -18.66
N LEU A 226 1.93 2.51 -18.01
CA LEU A 226 2.80 3.63 -18.34
C LEU A 226 3.28 3.57 -19.81
N ARG A 227 3.69 2.38 -20.29
CA ARG A 227 4.03 2.14 -21.69
C ARG A 227 2.87 2.50 -22.63
N THR A 228 1.66 2.07 -22.29
CA THR A 228 0.47 2.35 -23.10
C THR A 228 0.19 3.85 -23.15
N ASN A 229 0.34 4.54 -22.03
CA ASN A 229 0.19 6.00 -21.93
C ASN A 229 1.25 6.76 -22.73
N ILE A 230 2.51 6.30 -22.71
CA ILE A 230 3.58 6.85 -23.56
C ILE A 230 3.23 6.71 -25.03
N ARG A 231 2.87 5.50 -25.47
CA ARG A 231 2.55 5.22 -26.88
C ARG A 231 1.36 6.03 -27.39
N LEU A 232 0.35 6.25 -26.55
CA LEU A 232 -0.87 6.98 -26.89
C LEU A 232 -0.80 8.47 -26.54
N SER A 233 0.32 8.95 -25.97
CA SER A 233 0.47 10.32 -25.43
C SER A 233 -0.70 10.71 -24.51
N ARG A 234 -1.04 9.85 -23.55
CA ARG A 234 -2.24 9.98 -22.71
C ARG A 234 -1.90 10.21 -21.24
N GLU A 235 -2.67 11.05 -20.57
CA GLU A 235 -2.62 11.18 -19.10
C GLU A 235 -3.15 9.93 -18.39
N GLY A 236 -2.47 9.55 -17.31
CA GLY A 236 -2.86 8.46 -16.42
C GLY A 236 -3.73 8.92 -15.24
N LYS A 237 -4.56 8.01 -14.70
CA LYS A 237 -5.40 8.27 -13.52
C LYS A 237 -4.62 8.43 -12.20
N ASP A 238 -3.37 7.98 -12.15
CA ASP A 238 -2.36 8.33 -11.14
C ASP A 238 -1.30 9.23 -11.82
N PRO A 239 -0.85 10.34 -11.23
CA PRO A 239 0.15 11.20 -11.88
C PRO A 239 1.40 10.43 -12.30
N ARG A 240 1.83 9.43 -11.53
CA ARG A 240 3.02 8.62 -11.82
C ARG A 240 2.88 7.79 -13.11
N LEU A 241 1.66 7.55 -13.57
CA LEU A 241 1.35 6.87 -14.83
C LEU A 241 1.35 7.80 -16.05
N GLY A 242 1.63 9.09 -15.86
CA GLY A 242 1.74 10.06 -16.95
C GLY A 242 0.92 11.33 -16.69
N VAL A 243 1.58 12.48 -16.68
CA VAL A 243 1.01 13.83 -16.72
C VAL A 243 1.46 14.48 -18.02
N ARG A 244 0.56 15.16 -18.73
CA ARG A 244 0.93 15.91 -19.93
C ARG A 244 1.26 17.35 -19.53
N GLU A 245 2.51 17.72 -19.69
CA GLU A 245 3.03 19.03 -19.32
C GLU A 245 3.43 19.81 -20.58
N ALA A 246 3.12 21.10 -20.64
CA ALA A 246 3.63 21.94 -21.71
C ALA A 246 5.17 22.04 -21.57
N PRO A 247 5.95 22.03 -22.68
CA PRO A 247 7.39 22.05 -22.58
C PRO A 247 7.95 23.22 -21.76
N ASP A 248 7.37 24.41 -21.91
CA ASP A 248 7.76 25.62 -21.18
C ASP A 248 7.41 25.59 -19.67
N ALA A 249 6.47 24.73 -19.27
CA ALA A 249 6.06 24.55 -17.88
C ALA A 249 6.82 23.41 -17.16
N PHE A 250 7.51 22.53 -17.91
CA PHE A 250 8.21 21.38 -17.34
C PHE A 250 9.46 21.80 -16.54
N SER A 251 9.37 21.72 -15.21
CA SER A 251 10.46 22.06 -14.28
C SER A 251 11.32 20.86 -13.86
N SER A 252 10.67 19.79 -13.41
CA SER A 252 11.29 18.51 -13.00
C SER A 252 10.22 17.41 -12.95
N VAL A 253 10.63 16.15 -12.85
CA VAL A 253 9.68 15.03 -12.74
C VAL A 253 8.89 15.16 -11.43
N ALA A 254 9.57 15.28 -10.29
CA ALA A 254 8.91 15.33 -8.99
C ALA A 254 7.94 16.51 -8.85
N GLU A 255 8.34 17.70 -9.32
CA GLU A 255 7.47 18.88 -9.26
C GLU A 255 6.18 18.69 -10.05
N THR A 256 6.29 18.15 -11.28
CA THR A 256 5.15 17.90 -12.16
C THR A 256 4.17 16.91 -11.53
N LEU A 257 4.69 15.78 -11.01
CA LEU A 257 3.87 14.74 -10.40
C LEU A 257 3.18 15.22 -9.12
N LEU A 258 3.90 15.96 -8.26
CA LEU A 258 3.36 16.51 -7.02
C LEU A 258 2.32 17.60 -7.28
N LEU A 259 2.55 18.49 -8.25
CA LEU A 259 1.60 19.53 -8.61
C LEU A 259 0.29 18.93 -9.17
N ALA A 260 0.39 17.90 -10.02
CA ALA A 260 -0.77 17.16 -10.49
C ALA A 260 -1.52 16.47 -9.34
N ALA A 261 -0.80 15.88 -8.38
CA ALA A 261 -1.40 15.26 -7.19
C ALA A 261 -2.12 16.30 -6.29
N VAL A 262 -1.53 17.47 -6.06
CA VAL A 262 -2.17 18.57 -5.32
C VAL A 262 -3.46 19.00 -6.02
N THR A 263 -3.42 19.16 -7.34
CA THR A 263 -4.59 19.59 -8.14
C THR A 263 -5.73 18.58 -8.04
N ARG A 264 -5.43 17.27 -8.08
CA ARG A 264 -6.44 16.20 -7.90
C ARG A 264 -7.03 16.21 -6.50
N HIS A 265 -6.19 16.29 -5.46
CA HIS A 265 -6.67 16.39 -4.08
C HIS A 265 -7.56 17.61 -3.85
N ALA A 266 -7.25 18.73 -4.51
CA ALA A 266 -8.09 19.93 -4.46
C ALA A 266 -9.48 19.66 -5.07
N ALA A 267 -9.52 19.03 -6.23
CA ALA A 267 -10.77 18.69 -6.92
C ALA A 267 -11.66 17.77 -6.06
N ASP A 268 -11.07 16.71 -5.47
CA ASP A 268 -11.78 15.78 -4.58
C ASP A 268 -12.34 16.49 -3.34
N ALA A 269 -11.61 17.47 -2.81
CA ALA A 269 -12.01 18.27 -1.65
C ALA A 269 -12.97 19.42 -2.00
N GLY A 270 -13.37 19.58 -3.27
CA GLY A 270 -14.18 20.71 -3.73
C GLY A 270 -13.51 22.07 -3.55
N CYS A 271 -12.17 22.08 -3.48
CA CYS A 271 -11.35 23.27 -3.25
C CYS A 271 -10.58 23.66 -4.51
N ARG A 272 -10.15 24.92 -4.57
CA ARG A 272 -9.22 25.40 -5.61
C ARG A 272 -7.87 25.71 -4.97
N PRO A 273 -6.74 25.22 -5.51
CA PRO A 273 -5.44 25.56 -4.99
C PRO A 273 -5.19 27.07 -5.12
N VAL A 274 -4.68 27.69 -4.05
CA VAL A 274 -4.21 29.08 -4.06
C VAL A 274 -2.81 29.14 -3.46
N ALA A 275 -1.99 30.13 -3.82
CA ALA A 275 -0.69 30.29 -3.18
C ALA A 275 -0.86 30.56 -1.67
N LEU A 276 -0.01 30.00 -0.82
CA LEU A 276 -0.06 30.23 0.63
C LEU A 276 0.08 31.73 0.97
N SER A 277 0.89 32.47 0.21
CA SER A 277 1.00 33.93 0.32
C SER A 277 -0.32 34.66 0.15
N SER A 278 -1.29 34.10 -0.59
CA SER A 278 -2.60 34.73 -0.76
C SER A 278 -3.46 34.66 0.51
N VAL A 279 -3.28 33.65 1.35
CA VAL A 279 -4.01 33.50 2.62
C VAL A 279 -3.19 33.95 3.83
N ALA A 280 -2.01 34.51 3.59
CA ALA A 280 -1.12 35.06 4.59
C ALA A 280 -1.26 36.59 4.65
N ALA A 281 -1.26 37.15 5.85
CA ALA A 281 -1.06 38.58 6.08
C ALA A 281 0.43 38.96 5.98
N GLU A 282 1.32 38.07 6.44
CA GLU A 282 2.76 38.28 6.42
C GLU A 282 3.48 36.93 6.35
N ILE A 283 4.58 36.87 5.60
CA ILE A 283 5.50 35.72 5.56
C ILE A 283 6.91 36.26 5.80
N GLY A 284 7.65 35.62 6.71
CA GLY A 284 9.03 35.99 6.98
C GLY A 284 9.76 34.95 7.82
N THR A 285 10.96 35.29 8.25
CA THR A 285 11.77 34.44 9.12
C THR A 285 11.21 34.41 10.55
N ALA A 286 11.31 33.26 11.21
CA ALA A 286 10.88 33.14 12.60
C ALA A 286 11.83 33.90 13.53
N GLY A 287 11.44 35.09 13.99
CA GLY A 287 12.11 35.81 15.09
C GLY A 287 11.69 35.28 16.47
N GLU A 288 12.50 35.56 17.50
CA GLU A 288 12.28 35.07 18.88
C GLU A 288 11.13 35.79 19.62
N ASP A 289 10.70 36.98 19.16
CA ASP A 289 9.81 37.87 19.92
C ASP A 289 8.45 38.18 19.27
N GLY A 290 7.91 37.25 18.47
CA GLY A 290 6.56 37.42 17.90
C GLY A 290 5.47 36.83 18.79
N GLU A 291 4.53 37.65 19.27
CA GLU A 291 3.30 37.18 19.95
C GLU A 291 2.61 36.07 19.13
N SER A 292 2.09 35.07 19.84
CA SER A 292 1.37 33.89 19.35
C SER A 292 -0.03 34.23 18.81
N GLY A 293 -0.07 35.09 17.80
CA GLY A 293 -1.26 35.35 16.97
C GLY A 293 -1.59 34.19 16.03
N ASN A 294 -2.56 34.39 15.12
CA ASN A 294 -3.00 33.45 14.09
C ASN A 294 -1.88 33.12 13.08
N ALA A 295 -0.83 32.43 13.51
CA ALA A 295 0.39 32.17 12.76
C ALA A 295 0.78 30.68 12.82
N VAL A 296 1.50 30.25 11.79
CA VAL A 296 2.04 28.89 11.68
C VAL A 296 3.52 28.92 11.31
N TYR A 297 4.26 27.91 11.76
CA TYR A 297 5.69 27.79 11.57
C TYR A 297 6.02 26.57 10.71
N PHE A 298 6.75 26.82 9.62
CA PHE A 298 7.22 25.81 8.69
C PHE A 298 8.72 25.60 8.86
N VAL A 299 9.09 24.41 9.33
CA VAL A 299 10.49 24.02 9.49
C VAL A 299 10.77 22.83 8.57
N PRO A 300 11.85 22.85 7.76
CA PRO A 300 12.20 21.73 6.91
C PRO A 300 12.27 20.42 7.70
N GLY A 301 11.61 19.38 7.20
CA GLY A 301 11.60 18.05 7.81
C GLY A 301 10.76 17.88 9.09
N ARG A 302 10.17 18.94 9.66
CA ARG A 302 9.33 18.86 10.87
C ARG A 302 7.83 19.08 10.57
N PRO A 303 6.92 18.64 11.46
CA PRO A 303 5.51 19.00 11.38
C PRO A 303 5.29 20.51 11.51
N VAL A 304 4.28 21.03 10.82
CA VAL A 304 3.85 22.43 10.96
C VAL A 304 3.26 22.64 12.36
N ALA A 305 3.56 23.77 12.98
CA ALA A 305 3.14 24.07 14.36
C ALA A 305 2.59 25.50 14.49
N THR A 306 1.81 25.76 15.54
CA THR A 306 1.37 27.12 15.92
C THR A 306 2.32 27.81 16.89
N ALA A 307 3.32 27.10 17.40
CA ALA A 307 4.33 27.62 18.31
C ALA A 307 5.69 27.68 17.61
N PRO A 308 6.54 28.66 17.95
CA PRO A 308 7.89 28.72 17.44
C PRO A 308 8.68 27.47 17.84
N PRO A 309 9.60 26.98 16.99
CA PRO A 309 10.42 25.83 17.31
C PRO A 309 11.34 26.15 18.51
N ALA A 310 11.39 25.24 19.49
CA ALA A 310 12.28 25.37 20.62
C ALA A 310 13.75 25.46 20.17
N GLY A 311 14.46 26.51 20.58
CA GLY A 311 15.89 26.71 20.33
C GLY A 311 16.28 27.41 19.02
N GLY A 312 15.36 28.18 18.39
CA GLY A 312 15.69 28.99 17.21
C GLY A 312 16.09 28.14 16.01
N ALA A 313 15.11 27.55 15.31
CA ALA A 313 15.44 26.74 14.14
C ALA A 313 15.86 27.63 12.96
N ALA A 314 17.16 27.60 12.62
CA ALA A 314 17.69 28.20 11.40
C ALA A 314 16.88 27.74 10.18
N GLY A 315 16.36 28.68 9.40
CA GLY A 315 15.52 28.40 8.22
C GLY A 315 14.04 28.13 8.52
N ALA A 316 13.55 28.43 9.73
CA ALA A 316 12.11 28.41 10.01
C ALA A 316 11.39 29.61 9.36
N VAL A 317 10.29 29.32 8.67
CA VAL A 317 9.43 30.35 8.05
C VAL A 317 8.19 30.51 8.92
N ARG A 318 7.95 31.73 9.38
CA ARG A 318 6.72 32.13 10.06
C ARG A 318 5.74 32.68 9.04
N VAL A 319 4.53 32.16 9.05
CA VAL A 319 3.42 32.63 8.22
C VAL A 319 2.33 33.14 9.15
N SER A 320 2.15 34.46 9.20
CA SER A 320 1.01 35.10 9.84
C SER A 320 -0.18 35.00 8.90
N LEU A 321 -1.22 34.28 9.27
CA LEU A 321 -2.38 34.04 8.43
C LEU A 321 -3.38 35.19 8.52
N ASP A 322 -3.97 35.55 7.39
CA ASP A 322 -5.11 36.46 7.35
C ASP A 322 -6.29 35.83 8.12
N PRO A 323 -6.75 36.46 9.22
CA PRO A 323 -7.81 35.90 10.07
C PRO A 323 -9.15 35.73 9.37
N ASP A 324 -9.40 36.46 8.27
CA ASP A 324 -10.63 36.34 7.48
C ASP A 324 -10.56 35.18 6.49
N ARG A 325 -9.36 34.66 6.21
CA ARG A 325 -9.14 33.61 5.20
C ARG A 325 -8.73 32.27 5.80
N ALA A 326 -7.91 32.24 6.83
CA ALA A 326 -7.39 31.00 7.40
C ALA A 326 -7.21 31.05 8.93
N SER A 327 -7.41 29.90 9.58
CA SER A 327 -7.02 29.67 10.99
C SER A 327 -5.74 28.86 11.09
N ALA A 328 -4.81 29.32 11.91
CA ALA A 328 -3.60 28.58 12.27
C ALA A 328 -3.91 27.18 12.85
N ALA A 329 -4.93 27.08 13.71
CA ALA A 329 -5.35 25.81 14.31
C ALA A 329 -5.89 24.82 13.26
N TYR A 330 -6.52 25.32 12.21
CA TYR A 330 -6.95 24.50 11.07
C TYR A 330 -5.77 24.12 10.19
N VAL A 331 -4.95 25.10 9.79
CA VAL A 331 -3.81 24.93 8.87
C VAL A 331 -2.80 23.90 9.38
N VAL A 332 -2.46 23.93 10.67
CA VAL A 332 -1.56 22.91 11.28
C VAL A 332 -2.10 21.50 11.09
N ARG A 333 -3.43 21.32 11.18
CA ARG A 333 -4.07 20.00 11.02
C ARG A 333 -4.20 19.59 9.57
N HIS A 334 -4.49 20.55 8.69
CA HIS A 334 -4.49 20.34 7.25
C HIS A 334 -3.15 19.75 6.79
N PHE A 335 -2.03 20.30 7.27
CA PHE A 335 -0.69 19.79 6.95
C PHE A 335 -0.34 18.42 7.55
N ALA A 336 -1.17 17.88 8.45
CA ALA A 336 -1.08 16.50 8.91
C ALA A 336 -1.87 15.51 8.02
N THR A 337 -2.76 16.00 7.14
CA THR A 337 -3.54 15.17 6.21
C THR A 337 -2.68 14.66 5.05
N ARG A 338 -3.26 13.80 4.18
CA ARG A 338 -2.58 13.37 2.94
C ARG A 338 -2.33 14.56 2.01
N ALA A 339 -3.35 15.40 1.76
CA ALA A 339 -3.26 16.54 0.85
C ALA A 339 -2.18 17.53 1.31
N GLY A 340 -2.23 17.97 2.57
CA GLY A 340 -1.24 18.91 3.11
C GLY A 340 0.19 18.34 3.12
N ARG A 341 0.37 17.02 3.33
CA ARG A 341 1.70 16.40 3.20
C ARG A 341 2.23 16.43 1.77
N THR A 342 1.37 16.25 0.76
CA THR A 342 1.75 16.39 -0.65
C THR A 342 2.14 17.84 -0.97
N GLU A 343 1.38 18.83 -0.49
CA GLU A 343 1.70 20.26 -0.64
C GLU A 343 3.08 20.59 -0.03
N LEU A 344 3.37 20.09 1.17
CA LEU A 344 4.68 20.25 1.81
C LEU A 344 5.81 19.54 1.05
N ALA A 345 5.55 18.39 0.45
CA ALA A 345 6.52 17.70 -0.38
C ALA A 345 6.87 18.55 -1.62
N LEU A 346 5.85 19.16 -2.25
CA LEU A 346 6.05 20.08 -3.37
C LEU A 346 6.88 21.31 -2.98
N ALA A 347 6.61 21.91 -1.82
CA ALA A 347 7.42 23.02 -1.32
C ALA A 347 8.88 22.61 -1.09
N ARG A 348 9.16 21.39 -0.61
CA ARG A 348 10.53 20.90 -0.43
C ARG A 348 11.27 20.72 -1.75
N VAL A 349 10.59 20.22 -2.78
CA VAL A 349 11.15 20.12 -4.14
C VAL A 349 11.50 21.52 -4.66
N ARG A 350 10.56 22.47 -4.59
CA ARG A 350 10.78 23.87 -5.03
C ARG A 350 11.87 24.59 -4.24
N ALA A 351 12.04 24.27 -2.97
CA ALA A 351 13.04 24.89 -2.11
C ALA A 351 14.48 24.64 -2.57
N LYS A 352 14.73 23.56 -3.32
CA LYS A 352 16.05 23.30 -3.90
C LYS A 352 16.49 24.39 -4.89
N ALA A 353 15.55 25.05 -5.58
CA ALA A 353 15.83 26.10 -6.56
C ALA A 353 15.60 27.51 -6.03
N PHE A 354 14.54 27.71 -5.23
CA PHE A 354 14.11 29.05 -4.81
C PHE A 354 14.41 29.37 -3.35
N GLY A 355 14.92 28.40 -2.58
CA GLY A 355 15.02 28.48 -1.12
C GLY A 355 13.70 28.18 -0.42
N TRP A 356 13.79 27.81 0.87
CA TRP A 356 12.63 27.33 1.64
C TRP A 356 11.54 28.40 1.83
N GLU A 357 11.92 29.65 2.09
CA GLU A 357 10.96 30.74 2.31
C GLU A 357 10.11 31.04 1.07
N ALA A 358 10.73 31.21 -0.09
CA ALA A 358 10.02 31.42 -1.35
C ALA A 358 9.16 30.22 -1.72
N ALA A 359 9.65 29.00 -1.46
CA ALA A 359 8.89 27.78 -1.74
C ALA A 359 7.65 27.63 -0.83
N VAL A 360 7.76 28.00 0.45
CA VAL A 360 6.60 28.04 1.38
C VAL A 360 5.61 29.10 0.93
N ALA A 361 6.07 30.31 0.58
CA ALA A 361 5.20 31.40 0.13
C ALA A 361 4.42 31.05 -1.15
N GLY A 362 5.09 30.44 -2.13
CA GLY A 362 4.51 30.02 -3.42
C GLY A 362 3.85 28.64 -3.42
N MET A 363 3.78 27.96 -2.28
CA MET A 363 3.17 26.63 -2.19
C MET A 363 1.66 26.71 -2.48
N PRO A 364 1.13 25.90 -3.42
CA PRO A 364 -0.31 25.80 -3.60
C PRO A 364 -0.93 25.08 -2.41
N VAL A 365 -1.93 25.70 -1.78
CA VAL A 365 -2.66 25.17 -0.63
C VAL A 365 -4.15 25.09 -0.93
N CYS A 366 -4.78 24.00 -0.50
CA CYS A 366 -6.21 23.75 -0.70
C CYS A 366 -6.93 23.86 0.64
N LEU A 367 -7.30 25.09 1.02
CA LEU A 367 -8.02 25.36 2.26
C LEU A 367 -9.48 25.69 1.96
N PRO A 368 -10.45 25.13 2.70
CA PRO A 368 -11.85 25.51 2.55
C PRO A 368 -12.07 26.94 3.07
N PRO A 369 -13.21 27.58 2.76
CA PRO A 369 -13.54 28.90 3.28
C PRO A 369 -13.48 28.98 4.81
N ARG A 370 -13.15 30.17 5.35
CA ARG A 370 -12.95 30.41 6.79
C ARG A 370 -14.10 29.91 7.66
N GLU A 371 -15.34 30.08 7.19
CA GLU A 371 -16.54 29.61 7.87
C GLU A 371 -16.54 28.09 8.04
N ILE A 372 -16.18 27.34 6.99
CA ILE A 372 -16.09 25.87 7.03
C ILE A 372 -14.97 25.44 7.97
N GLN A 373 -13.82 26.12 7.95
CA GLN A 373 -12.72 25.85 8.90
C GLN A 373 -13.19 25.99 10.36
N ASN A 374 -13.94 27.05 10.68
CA ASN A 374 -14.49 27.27 12.02
C ASN A 374 -15.47 26.17 12.42
N ARG A 375 -16.37 25.77 11.52
CA ARG A 375 -17.31 24.66 11.77
C ARG A 375 -16.56 23.35 12.06
N VAL A 376 -15.53 23.04 11.27
CA VAL A 376 -14.69 21.84 11.50
C VAL A 376 -14.00 21.89 12.86
N LEU A 377 -13.42 23.04 13.23
CA LEU A 377 -12.78 23.23 14.54
C LEU A 377 -13.78 23.12 15.70
N ALA A 378 -14.99 23.66 15.54
CA ALA A 378 -16.05 23.58 16.55
C ALA A 378 -16.55 22.15 16.77
N VAL A 379 -16.80 21.41 15.68
CA VAL A 379 -17.15 19.97 15.73
C VAL A 379 -16.03 19.21 16.46
N ARG A 380 -14.77 19.49 16.11
CA ARG A 380 -13.64 18.84 16.78
C ARG A 380 -13.54 19.16 18.27
N SER A 381 -13.78 20.40 18.68
CA SER A 381 -13.82 20.77 20.10
C SER A 381 -14.92 20.01 20.85
N THR A 382 -16.07 19.83 20.18
CA THR A 382 -17.17 19.02 20.72
C THR A 382 -16.73 17.57 20.92
N LEU A 383 -16.09 16.97 19.91
CA LEU A 383 -15.56 15.61 20.01
C LEU A 383 -14.54 15.45 21.15
N SER A 384 -13.64 16.42 21.34
CA SER A 384 -12.69 16.40 22.46
C SER A 384 -13.38 16.49 23.82
N HIS A 385 -14.43 17.29 23.96
CA HIS A 385 -15.20 17.37 25.20
C HIS A 385 -15.94 16.06 25.49
N LEU A 386 -16.55 15.43 24.48
CA LEU A 386 -17.19 14.12 24.64
C LEU A 386 -16.18 13.06 25.10
N ALA A 387 -14.98 13.03 24.51
CA ALA A 387 -13.92 12.11 24.91
C ALA A 387 -13.54 12.27 26.39
N SER A 388 -13.29 13.51 26.85
CA SER A 388 -12.97 13.75 28.26
C SER A 388 -14.10 13.39 29.23
N ARG A 389 -15.37 13.55 28.81
CA ARG A 389 -16.52 13.16 29.64
C ARG A 389 -16.66 11.64 29.74
N ILE A 390 -16.34 10.91 28.68
CA ILE A 390 -16.28 9.44 28.71
C ILE A 390 -15.16 8.97 29.65
N GLU A 391 -13.97 9.58 29.58
CA GLU A 391 -12.86 9.27 30.49
C GLU A 391 -13.23 9.50 31.96
N ALA A 392 -14.00 10.56 32.26
CA ALA A 392 -14.50 10.83 33.61
C ALA A 392 -15.49 9.76 34.09
N LEU A 393 -16.46 9.37 33.25
CA LEU A 393 -17.42 8.31 33.59
C LEU A 393 -16.73 6.96 33.82
N GLU A 394 -15.66 6.67 33.07
CA GLU A 394 -14.84 5.48 33.31
C GLU A 394 -14.16 5.54 34.68
N GLY A 395 -13.58 6.68 35.06
CA GLY A 395 -13.02 6.89 36.40
C GLY A 395 -14.06 6.68 37.51
N ASP A 396 -15.23 7.31 37.38
CA ASP A 396 -16.32 7.22 38.36
C ASP A 396 -16.84 5.78 38.53
N LEU A 397 -16.88 4.98 37.45
CA LEU A 397 -17.27 3.58 37.52
C LEU A 397 -16.32 2.74 38.36
N TRP A 398 -15.01 3.01 38.25
CA TRP A 398 -13.99 2.30 39.03
C TRP A 398 -13.96 2.75 40.49
N ASP A 399 -14.18 4.04 40.76
CA ASP A 399 -14.19 4.58 42.12
C ASP A 399 -15.50 4.27 42.88
N HIS A 400 -16.62 4.13 42.15
CA HIS A 400 -17.96 3.96 42.71
C HIS A 400 -18.77 2.83 42.01
N PRO A 401 -18.33 1.56 42.09
CA PRO A 401 -18.92 0.45 41.33
C PRO A 401 -20.40 0.15 41.68
N PHE A 402 -20.86 0.49 42.88
CA PHE A 402 -22.27 0.34 43.27
C PHE A 402 -23.19 1.46 42.73
N GLY A 403 -22.62 2.53 42.16
CA GLY A 403 -23.34 3.60 41.47
C GLY A 403 -23.58 3.34 39.98
N TRP A 404 -23.31 2.12 39.51
CA TRP A 404 -23.29 1.76 38.08
C TRP A 404 -24.60 2.10 37.34
N GLU A 405 -25.77 2.03 37.99
CA GLU A 405 -27.05 2.34 37.34
C GLU A 405 -27.13 3.81 36.89
N SER A 406 -26.62 4.73 37.70
CA SER A 406 -26.58 6.16 37.37
C SER A 406 -25.56 6.44 36.27
N ILE A 407 -24.39 5.82 36.36
CA ILE A 407 -23.31 5.95 35.37
C ILE A 407 -23.75 5.36 34.02
N ALA A 408 -24.40 4.21 34.02
CA ALA A 408 -24.94 3.57 32.81
C ALA A 408 -26.02 4.43 32.15
N LYS A 409 -26.88 5.09 32.93
CA LYS A 409 -27.89 6.02 32.41
C LYS A 409 -27.26 7.24 31.74
N GLU A 410 -26.20 7.80 32.32
CA GLU A 410 -25.48 8.94 31.75
C GLU A 410 -24.66 8.53 30.51
N ALA A 411 -23.97 7.39 30.57
CA ALA A 411 -23.26 6.79 29.43
C ALA A 411 -24.24 6.51 28.26
N GLY A 412 -25.46 6.08 28.57
CA GLY A 412 -26.52 5.82 27.59
C GLY A 412 -26.93 7.05 26.75
N VAL A 413 -26.67 8.27 27.23
CA VAL A 413 -26.93 9.51 26.48
C VAL A 413 -25.96 9.64 25.29
N PHE A 414 -24.72 9.17 25.41
CA PHE A 414 -23.73 9.17 24.32
C PHE A 414 -23.99 8.08 23.29
N LEU A 415 -24.67 7.01 23.70
CA LEU A 415 -25.01 5.87 22.84
C LEU A 415 -26.28 6.09 22.01
N GLN A 416 -26.91 7.27 22.09
CA GLN A 416 -28.02 7.64 21.22
C GLN A 416 -27.53 7.77 19.77
N GLY A 417 -27.59 6.67 19.01
CA GLY A 417 -27.20 6.58 17.60
C GLY A 417 -26.19 5.47 17.28
N GLU A 418 -25.41 5.00 18.26
CA GLU A 418 -24.46 3.88 18.11
C GLU A 418 -25.01 2.60 18.77
N THR A 419 -26.16 2.15 18.29
CA THR A 419 -26.75 0.89 18.76
C THR A 419 -25.90 -0.30 18.31
N ILE A 420 -26.05 -1.45 18.98
CA ILE A 420 -25.50 -2.72 18.48
C ILE A 420 -25.97 -2.97 17.04
N ASP A 421 -27.19 -2.56 16.71
CA ASP A 421 -27.76 -2.68 15.37
C ASP A 421 -26.99 -1.83 14.35
N ALA A 422 -26.67 -0.57 14.67
CA ALA A 422 -25.84 0.27 13.79
C ALA A 422 -24.44 -0.31 13.58
N TRP A 423 -23.86 -0.93 14.61
CA TRP A 423 -22.57 -1.63 14.46
C TRP A 423 -22.71 -2.88 13.57
N ILE A 424 -23.75 -3.70 13.77
CA ILE A 424 -24.03 -4.88 12.93
C ILE A 424 -24.13 -4.46 11.46
N GLU A 425 -24.84 -3.37 11.16
CA GLU A 425 -24.97 -2.87 9.78
C GLU A 425 -23.65 -2.35 9.18
N SER A 426 -22.64 -2.04 10.00
CA SER A 426 -21.31 -1.65 9.53
C SER A 426 -20.37 -2.82 9.22
N LEU A 427 -20.73 -4.04 9.64
CA LEU A 427 -19.88 -5.22 9.47
C LEU A 427 -20.09 -5.85 8.08
N PRO A 428 -19.08 -6.59 7.57
CA PRO A 428 -19.27 -7.44 6.41
C PRO A 428 -20.40 -8.44 6.66
N PHE A 429 -21.23 -8.66 5.65
CA PHE A 429 -22.40 -9.54 5.71
C PHE A 429 -22.17 -10.89 6.42
N PRO A 430 -21.08 -11.66 6.15
CA PRO A 430 -20.88 -12.96 6.81
C PRO A 430 -20.77 -12.87 8.34
N LEU A 431 -20.40 -11.72 8.90
CA LEU A 431 -20.34 -11.49 10.35
C LEU A 431 -21.64 -10.84 10.86
N ALA A 432 -22.13 -9.85 10.13
CA ALA A 432 -23.33 -9.08 10.47
C ALA A 432 -24.57 -9.99 10.59
N SER A 433 -24.77 -10.89 9.63
CA SER A 433 -25.91 -11.80 9.58
C SER A 433 -26.00 -12.74 10.79
N ILE A 434 -24.86 -13.20 11.32
CA ILE A 434 -24.80 -14.05 12.51
C ILE A 434 -25.20 -13.25 13.77
N LEU A 435 -24.67 -12.03 13.91
CA LEU A 435 -25.02 -11.15 15.03
C LEU A 435 -26.48 -10.70 14.98
N TRP A 436 -27.03 -10.51 13.79
CA TRP A 436 -28.45 -10.23 13.62
C TRP A 436 -29.32 -11.39 14.10
N ALA A 437 -28.95 -12.64 13.76
CA ALA A 437 -29.63 -13.83 14.27
C ALA A 437 -29.58 -13.94 15.80
N TYR A 438 -28.40 -13.70 16.38
CA TYR A 438 -28.23 -13.60 17.83
C TYR A 438 -29.13 -12.53 18.47
N ARG A 439 -29.29 -11.39 17.81
CA ARG A 439 -30.09 -10.26 18.31
C ARG A 439 -31.59 -10.57 18.29
N ALA A 440 -32.04 -11.32 17.28
CA ALA A 440 -33.43 -11.70 17.07
C ALA A 440 -33.88 -12.93 17.88
N GLU A 441 -32.94 -13.75 18.34
CA GLU A 441 -33.24 -14.97 19.11
C GLU A 441 -33.54 -14.65 20.58
N PRO A 442 -34.72 -15.03 21.12
CA PRO A 442 -35.05 -14.83 22.52
C PRO A 442 -34.46 -15.87 23.49
N ASP A 443 -34.16 -17.09 23.03
CA ASP A 443 -33.70 -18.17 23.91
C ASP A 443 -32.20 -18.04 24.26
N PRO A 444 -31.82 -17.97 25.54
CA PRO A 444 -30.42 -17.76 25.94
C PRO A 444 -29.45 -18.82 25.41
N VAL A 445 -29.88 -20.08 25.33
CA VAL A 445 -29.02 -21.18 24.85
C VAL A 445 -28.71 -21.01 23.35
N ARG A 446 -29.72 -20.72 22.54
CA ARG A 446 -29.51 -20.45 21.11
C ARG A 446 -28.74 -19.16 20.85
N ARG A 447 -28.95 -18.10 21.67
CA ARG A 447 -28.12 -16.88 21.61
C ARG A 447 -26.65 -17.19 21.86
N THR A 448 -26.34 -18.03 22.85
CA THR A 448 -24.98 -18.52 23.11
C THR A 448 -24.39 -19.25 21.89
N ASP A 449 -25.17 -20.10 21.22
CA ASP A 449 -24.72 -20.78 20.00
C ASP A 449 -24.41 -19.80 18.85
N HIS A 450 -25.27 -18.81 18.62
CA HIS A 450 -25.00 -17.77 17.61
C HIS A 450 -23.74 -16.96 17.93
N LEU A 451 -23.48 -16.63 19.20
CA LEU A 451 -22.25 -15.94 19.58
C LEU A 451 -21.01 -16.80 19.31
N PHE A 452 -21.04 -18.10 19.63
CA PHE A 452 -19.92 -19.00 19.27
C PHE A 452 -19.66 -19.03 17.76
N HIS A 453 -20.72 -19.09 16.95
CA HIS A 453 -20.59 -19.03 15.50
C HIS A 453 -20.01 -17.70 15.02
N PHE A 454 -20.41 -16.58 15.62
CA PHE A 454 -19.83 -15.28 15.31
C PHE A 454 -18.32 -15.24 15.60
N PHE A 455 -17.91 -15.71 16.77
CA PHE A 455 -16.48 -15.70 17.16
C PHE A 455 -15.64 -16.62 16.25
N GLU A 456 -16.19 -17.77 15.86
CA GLU A 456 -15.54 -18.70 14.91
C GLU A 456 -15.41 -18.06 13.51
N ALA A 457 -16.51 -17.54 12.96
CA ALA A 457 -16.51 -16.84 11.68
C ALA A 457 -15.58 -15.62 11.67
N LEU A 458 -15.47 -14.88 12.79
CA LEU A 458 -14.55 -13.75 12.91
C LEU A 458 -13.08 -14.18 12.86
N ALA A 459 -12.73 -15.27 13.54
CA ALA A 459 -11.37 -15.82 13.52
C ALA A 459 -10.99 -16.28 12.11
N GLU A 460 -11.90 -17.00 11.45
CA GLU A 460 -11.79 -17.44 10.06
C GLU A 460 -11.60 -16.25 9.13
N PHE A 461 -12.50 -15.27 9.17
CA PHE A 461 -12.47 -14.12 8.28
C PHE A 461 -11.18 -13.30 8.44
N HIS A 462 -10.73 -13.05 9.66
CA HIS A 462 -9.44 -12.38 9.92
C HIS A 462 -8.25 -13.17 9.36
N ALA A 463 -8.23 -14.50 9.55
CA ALA A 463 -7.19 -15.36 9.00
C ALA A 463 -7.15 -15.28 7.48
N ILE A 464 -8.31 -15.33 6.83
CA ILE A 464 -8.44 -15.29 5.36
C ILE A 464 -7.90 -13.99 4.80
N ILE A 465 -8.27 -12.83 5.38
CA ILE A 465 -7.79 -11.53 4.91
C ILE A 465 -6.26 -11.48 4.96
N MET A 466 -5.66 -11.85 6.10
CA MET A 466 -4.21 -11.81 6.26
C MET A 466 -3.49 -12.84 5.39
N ALA A 467 -4.04 -14.05 5.26
CA ALA A 467 -3.48 -15.09 4.41
C ALA A 467 -3.49 -14.65 2.95
N SER A 468 -4.57 -14.02 2.50
CA SER A 468 -4.70 -13.50 1.13
C SER A 468 -3.67 -12.42 0.83
N ALA A 469 -3.48 -11.47 1.74
CA ALA A 469 -2.49 -10.41 1.58
C ALA A 469 -1.05 -10.95 1.59
N LEU A 470 -0.76 -11.98 2.40
CA LEU A 470 0.58 -12.56 2.53
C LEU A 470 0.87 -13.68 1.51
N PHE A 471 -0.14 -14.13 0.77
CA PHE A 471 -0.03 -15.21 -0.22
C PHE A 471 1.11 -14.99 -1.24
N PRO A 472 1.36 -13.78 -1.77
CA PRO A 472 2.47 -13.55 -2.70
C PRO A 472 3.87 -13.81 -2.12
N LEU A 473 4.02 -13.78 -0.78
CA LEU A 473 5.29 -14.14 -0.12
C LEU A 473 5.50 -15.67 -0.04
N CYS A 474 4.42 -16.44 -0.17
CA CYS A 474 4.39 -17.89 -0.08
C CYS A 474 4.45 -18.54 -1.47
N ALA A 475 3.77 -17.94 -2.45
CA ALA A 475 3.73 -18.43 -3.83
C ALA A 475 5.13 -18.56 -4.45
N GLY A 476 5.49 -19.78 -4.90
CA GLY A 476 6.76 -20.05 -5.59
C GLY A 476 7.98 -20.27 -4.69
N ARG A 477 7.83 -20.28 -3.37
CA ARG A 477 8.88 -20.70 -2.44
C ARG A 477 8.50 -22.04 -1.82
N THR A 478 9.41 -23.01 -1.80
CA THR A 478 9.36 -24.21 -0.92
C THR A 478 9.52 -23.86 0.57
N GLY A 479 9.36 -22.59 0.93
CA GLY A 479 9.60 -22.02 2.24
C GLY A 479 8.31 -21.83 3.01
N ARG A 480 8.22 -22.54 4.14
CA ARG A 480 7.14 -22.56 5.13
C ARG A 480 6.98 -21.18 5.77
N LEU A 481 6.11 -20.32 5.22
CA LEU A 481 5.90 -18.99 5.82
C LEU A 481 5.20 -19.08 7.19
N LEU A 482 4.47 -20.17 7.44
CA LEU A 482 3.54 -20.27 8.58
C LEU A 482 3.74 -21.49 9.49
N ASP A 483 4.44 -22.57 9.09
CA ASP A 483 4.60 -23.72 9.99
C ASP A 483 5.80 -24.66 9.76
N GLU A 484 6.63 -24.80 10.79
CA GLU A 484 7.58 -25.92 10.94
C GLU A 484 7.05 -27.00 11.91
N ASP A 485 5.96 -26.74 12.64
CA ASP A 485 5.39 -27.67 13.62
C ASP A 485 4.48 -28.71 12.93
N PRO A 486 4.85 -30.01 12.95
CA PRO A 486 4.04 -31.06 12.34
C PRO A 486 2.64 -31.20 12.94
N TYR A 487 2.43 -30.80 14.21
CA TYR A 487 1.14 -30.95 14.90
C TYR A 487 0.04 -30.08 14.29
N PHE A 488 0.38 -28.87 13.85
CA PHE A 488 -0.58 -27.91 13.30
C PHE A 488 -0.67 -27.95 11.78
N ARG A 489 0.29 -28.58 11.08
CA ARG A 489 0.24 -28.72 9.62
C ARG A 489 -1.00 -29.51 9.18
N ASP A 490 -1.21 -30.70 9.72
CA ASP A 490 -2.38 -31.51 9.34
C ASP A 490 -3.69 -31.05 9.98
N ALA A 491 -3.63 -30.13 10.94
CA ALA A 491 -4.81 -29.59 11.60
C ALA A 491 -5.74 -28.86 10.62
N TYR A 492 -5.23 -28.31 9.52
CA TYR A 492 -6.06 -27.62 8.52
C TYR A 492 -6.76 -28.56 7.54
N ARG A 493 -6.49 -29.88 7.59
CA ARG A 493 -7.41 -30.88 6.99
C ARG A 493 -8.76 -30.85 7.69
N PHE A 494 -8.78 -30.48 8.98
CA PHE A 494 -9.97 -30.35 9.83
C PHE A 494 -9.93 -29.00 10.55
N ALA A 495 -10.24 -27.93 9.84
CA ALA A 495 -10.07 -26.56 10.32
C ALA A 495 -11.09 -26.22 11.42
N THR A 496 -10.71 -26.52 12.67
CA THR A 496 -11.47 -26.18 13.87
C THR A 496 -11.35 -24.69 14.21
N PHE A 497 -12.27 -24.16 15.03
CA PHE A 497 -12.14 -22.83 15.62
C PHE A 497 -10.73 -22.51 16.16
N ARG A 498 -10.13 -23.45 16.90
CA ARG A 498 -8.76 -23.26 17.43
C ARG A 498 -7.71 -23.19 16.33
N ALA A 499 -7.82 -24.02 15.29
CA ALA A 499 -6.91 -23.99 14.16
C ALA A 499 -6.92 -22.60 13.48
N TRP A 500 -8.10 -22.02 13.30
CA TRP A 500 -8.24 -20.67 12.73
C TRP A 500 -7.64 -19.57 13.62
N ILE A 501 -7.85 -19.62 14.94
CA ILE A 501 -7.21 -18.67 15.87
C ILE A 501 -5.68 -18.77 15.79
N VAL A 502 -5.14 -19.98 15.77
CA VAL A 502 -3.68 -20.21 15.67
C VAL A 502 -3.13 -19.65 14.36
N LEU A 503 -3.80 -19.92 13.23
CA LEU A 503 -3.42 -19.37 11.92
C LEU A 503 -3.41 -17.85 11.93
N ALA A 504 -4.52 -17.23 12.39
CA ALA A 504 -4.67 -15.78 12.46
C ALA A 504 -3.57 -15.14 13.31
N ARG A 505 -3.26 -15.71 14.48
CA ARG A 505 -2.19 -15.21 15.37
C ARG A 505 -0.81 -15.22 14.70
N ARG A 506 -0.49 -16.29 13.97
CA ARG A 506 0.78 -16.44 13.25
C ARG A 506 0.89 -15.43 12.11
N LEU A 507 -0.15 -15.32 11.28
CA LEU A 507 -0.25 -14.31 10.23
C LEU A 507 -0.13 -12.88 10.79
N ALA A 508 -0.77 -12.61 11.93
CA ALA A 508 -0.69 -11.33 12.62
C ALA A 508 0.73 -11.07 13.16
N GLN A 509 1.43 -12.09 13.64
CA GLN A 509 2.83 -11.97 14.07
C GLN A 509 3.75 -11.63 12.89
N VAL A 510 3.62 -12.32 11.77
CA VAL A 510 4.36 -12.01 10.53
C VAL A 510 4.09 -10.56 10.14
N THR A 511 2.82 -10.16 10.03
CA THR A 511 2.43 -8.81 9.63
C THR A 511 3.01 -7.73 10.56
N ARG A 512 2.92 -7.90 11.88
CA ARG A 512 3.51 -6.96 12.85
C ARG A 512 5.04 -6.91 12.75
N GLY A 513 5.71 -8.04 12.56
CA GLY A 513 7.15 -8.10 12.36
C GLY A 513 7.60 -7.31 11.14
N LEU A 514 6.86 -7.44 10.04
CA LEU A 514 7.12 -6.68 8.81
C LEU A 514 6.83 -5.17 8.98
N LEU A 515 5.78 -4.79 9.71
CA LEU A 515 5.46 -3.38 10.02
C LEU A 515 6.49 -2.71 10.94
N GLY A 516 7.21 -3.49 11.73
CA GLY A 516 8.25 -3.03 12.65
C GLY A 516 9.52 -2.52 11.95
N SER A 517 9.83 -3.02 10.74
CA SER A 517 10.97 -2.55 9.94
C SER A 517 10.58 -1.32 9.11
N ARG A 518 11.41 -0.26 9.17
CA ARG A 518 11.17 0.98 8.41
C ARG A 518 11.25 0.75 6.91
N GLU A 519 12.10 -0.18 6.49
CA GLU A 519 12.35 -0.57 5.11
C GLU A 519 11.20 -1.41 4.54
N ARG A 520 10.63 -2.31 5.36
CA ARG A 520 9.58 -3.26 4.94
C ARG A 520 8.16 -2.78 5.20
N ARG A 521 7.97 -1.69 5.96
CA ARG A 521 6.64 -1.11 6.21
C ARG A 521 5.87 -0.79 4.93
N ASN A 522 6.54 -0.24 3.91
CA ASN A 522 5.92 0.06 2.62
C ASN A 522 5.62 -1.21 1.79
N GLU A 523 6.38 -2.29 1.99
CA GLU A 523 6.11 -3.60 1.39
C GLU A 523 4.81 -4.20 1.95
N VAL A 524 4.63 -4.20 3.28
CA VAL A 524 3.39 -4.69 3.91
C VAL A 524 2.18 -3.92 3.46
N LEU A 525 2.26 -2.58 3.47
CA LEU A 525 1.13 -1.76 3.02
C LEU A 525 0.77 -2.05 1.55
N ARG A 526 1.74 -2.42 0.71
CA ARG A 526 1.47 -2.86 -0.67
C ARG A 526 0.80 -4.23 -0.73
N LEU A 527 1.26 -5.21 0.06
CA LEU A 527 0.65 -6.54 0.16
C LEU A 527 -0.81 -6.49 0.63
N TYR A 528 -1.12 -5.59 1.55
CA TYR A 528 -2.50 -5.30 1.98
C TYR A 528 -3.20 -4.24 1.10
N HIS A 529 -2.71 -4.01 -0.13
CA HIS A 529 -3.32 -3.12 -1.12
C HIS A 529 -3.68 -1.72 -0.61
N GLY A 530 -2.85 -1.17 0.27
CA GLY A 530 -2.98 0.17 0.82
C GLY A 530 -4.00 0.30 1.96
N ALA A 531 -4.35 -0.82 2.63
CA ALA A 531 -5.17 -0.82 3.85
C ALA A 531 -4.73 0.25 4.86
N ASP A 532 -5.71 0.83 5.56
CA ASP A 532 -5.44 1.83 6.58
C ASP A 532 -4.61 1.21 7.74
N PRO A 533 -3.58 1.89 8.26
CA PRO A 533 -2.79 1.36 9.37
C PRO A 533 -3.59 1.01 10.62
N ARG A 534 -4.73 1.68 10.88
CA ARG A 534 -5.63 1.34 12.00
C ARG A 534 -6.39 0.06 11.73
N PHE A 535 -6.81 -0.18 10.48
CA PHE A 535 -7.40 -1.46 10.07
C PHE A 535 -6.40 -2.61 10.30
N LEU A 536 -5.13 -2.43 9.91
CA LEU A 536 -4.09 -3.44 10.16
C LEU A 536 -3.81 -3.64 11.66
N ALA A 537 -3.84 -2.57 12.46
CA ALA A 537 -3.69 -2.68 13.91
C ALA A 537 -4.83 -3.48 14.55
N MET A 538 -6.07 -3.27 14.09
CA MET A 538 -7.25 -4.04 14.49
C MET A 538 -7.12 -5.51 14.08
N LEU A 539 -6.86 -5.76 12.79
CA LEU A 539 -6.77 -7.10 12.21
C LEU A 539 -5.69 -7.95 12.90
N THR A 540 -4.59 -7.30 13.35
CA THR A 540 -3.46 -7.93 14.02
C THR A 540 -3.46 -7.74 15.55
N SER A 541 -4.61 -7.44 16.17
CA SER A 541 -4.67 -7.18 17.61
C SER A 541 -4.39 -8.43 18.45
N ARG A 542 -3.36 -8.40 19.30
CA ARG A 542 -3.08 -9.50 20.27
C ARG A 542 -4.20 -9.66 21.29
N ARG A 543 -4.83 -8.55 21.70
CA ARG A 543 -5.93 -8.54 22.66
C ARG A 543 -7.18 -9.21 22.06
N LEU A 544 -7.45 -8.98 20.77
CA LEU A 544 -8.57 -9.62 20.08
C LEU A 544 -8.40 -11.14 20.07
N PHE A 545 -7.21 -11.63 19.72
CA PHE A 545 -6.95 -13.07 19.74
C PHE A 545 -6.96 -13.68 21.14
N ALA A 546 -6.59 -12.93 22.19
CA ALA A 546 -6.72 -13.40 23.56
C ALA A 546 -8.19 -13.62 23.97
N VAL A 547 -9.10 -12.73 23.55
CA VAL A 547 -10.54 -12.92 23.77
C VAL A 547 -11.05 -14.15 23.02
N LEU A 548 -10.65 -14.33 21.74
CA LEU A 548 -11.03 -15.51 20.96
C LEU A 548 -10.51 -16.81 21.59
N ASP A 549 -9.30 -16.80 22.15
CA ASP A 549 -8.74 -17.95 22.85
C ASP A 549 -9.58 -18.35 24.08
N THR A 550 -9.99 -17.36 24.89
CA THR A 550 -10.90 -17.55 26.04
C THR A 550 -12.23 -18.14 25.60
N VAL A 551 -12.86 -17.57 24.58
CA VAL A 551 -14.15 -18.07 24.05
C VAL A 551 -14.01 -19.50 23.52
N ALA A 552 -12.89 -19.83 22.87
CA ALA A 552 -12.64 -21.19 22.40
C ALA A 552 -12.44 -22.18 23.57
N ASP A 553 -11.83 -21.76 24.67
CA ASP A 553 -11.74 -22.56 25.90
C ASP A 553 -13.12 -22.79 26.52
N GLU A 554 -13.94 -21.72 26.62
CA GLU A 554 -15.32 -21.78 27.11
C GLU A 554 -16.19 -22.71 26.26
N ARG A 555 -16.12 -22.60 24.93
CA ARG A 555 -16.83 -23.50 23.99
C ARG A 555 -16.50 -24.96 24.29
N ASN A 556 -15.21 -25.28 24.41
CA ASN A 556 -14.76 -26.65 24.65
C ASN A 556 -15.21 -27.13 26.03
N ALA A 557 -15.07 -26.32 27.07
CA ALA A 557 -15.50 -26.66 28.43
C ALA A 557 -17.02 -26.90 28.50
N TRP A 558 -17.83 -26.06 27.85
CA TRP A 558 -19.29 -26.10 27.95
C TRP A 558 -19.92 -27.15 27.02
N LYS A 559 -19.39 -27.36 25.81
CA LYS A 559 -19.95 -28.31 24.84
C LYS A 559 -19.39 -29.74 24.96
N ALA A 560 -18.15 -29.94 25.41
CA ALA A 560 -17.55 -31.28 25.50
C ALA A 560 -17.87 -32.03 26.80
N HIS A 561 -18.23 -31.33 27.89
CA HIS A 561 -18.40 -31.91 29.22
C HIS A 561 -19.69 -31.48 29.96
N GLY A 562 -20.65 -30.87 29.26
CA GLY A 562 -21.87 -30.33 29.88
C GLY A 562 -23.00 -31.34 30.07
N GLY A 563 -23.51 -31.49 31.29
CA GLY A 563 -24.84 -32.06 31.56
C GLY A 563 -25.96 -31.08 31.19
N ILE A 564 -27.21 -31.38 31.60
CA ILE A 564 -28.36 -30.48 31.38
C ILE A 564 -28.06 -29.11 32.02
N VAL A 565 -28.09 -28.05 31.20
CA VAL A 565 -27.81 -26.66 31.61
C VAL A 565 -29.05 -26.06 32.26
N SER A 566 -28.92 -25.48 33.45
CA SER A 566 -30.03 -24.75 34.08
C SER A 566 -30.26 -23.40 33.39
N SER A 567 -31.47 -22.83 33.46
CA SER A 567 -31.75 -21.51 32.88
C SER A 567 -30.80 -20.43 33.40
N LYS A 568 -30.46 -20.47 34.69
CA LYS A 568 -29.51 -19.53 35.31
C LYS A 568 -28.10 -19.69 34.76
N ASP A 569 -27.65 -20.93 34.53
CA ASP A 569 -26.33 -21.17 33.93
C ASP A 569 -26.29 -20.74 32.46
N ALA A 570 -27.40 -20.89 31.73
CA ALA A 570 -27.51 -20.40 30.36
C ALA A 570 -27.44 -18.86 30.30
N GLU A 571 -28.12 -18.16 31.20
CA GLU A 571 -28.06 -16.70 31.33
C GLU A 571 -26.65 -16.21 31.71
N ASN A 572 -25.97 -16.90 32.64
CA ASN A 572 -24.60 -16.55 33.02
C ASN A 572 -23.63 -16.72 31.84
N ARG A 573 -23.67 -17.86 31.14
CA ARG A 573 -22.84 -18.11 29.95
C ARG A 573 -23.10 -17.09 28.85
N LEU A 574 -24.36 -16.71 28.65
CA LEU A 574 -24.72 -15.67 27.70
C LEU A 574 -24.11 -14.32 28.10
N CYS A 575 -24.18 -13.95 29.39
CA CYS A 575 -23.59 -12.73 29.92
C CYS A 575 -22.06 -12.70 29.70
N ASP A 576 -21.36 -13.82 29.94
CA ASP A 576 -19.91 -13.94 29.73
C ASP A 576 -19.53 -13.74 28.24
N LEU A 577 -20.30 -14.33 27.32
CA LEU A 577 -20.09 -14.14 25.88
C LEU A 577 -20.49 -12.73 25.40
N GLU A 578 -21.52 -12.11 26.00
CA GLU A 578 -21.91 -10.72 25.72
C GLU A 578 -20.82 -9.74 26.15
N ALA A 579 -20.13 -10.00 27.27
CA ALA A 579 -18.96 -9.25 27.69
C ALA A 579 -17.80 -9.42 26.70
N SER A 580 -17.54 -10.65 26.25
CA SER A 580 -16.53 -10.92 25.19
C SER A 580 -16.88 -10.24 23.86
N LEU A 581 -18.16 -10.21 23.48
CA LEU A 581 -18.65 -9.51 22.30
C LEU A 581 -18.44 -7.99 22.43
N ALA A 582 -18.71 -7.41 23.60
CA ALA A 582 -18.47 -5.99 23.85
C ALA A 582 -16.98 -5.63 23.73
N ASP A 583 -16.08 -6.49 24.21
CA ASP A 583 -14.63 -6.34 24.04
C ASP A 583 -14.22 -6.37 22.56
N ILE A 584 -14.72 -7.34 21.79
CA ILE A 584 -14.47 -7.42 20.35
C ILE A 584 -15.05 -6.21 19.62
N ARG A 585 -16.27 -5.78 19.95
CA ARG A 585 -16.89 -4.58 19.36
C ARG A 585 -16.03 -3.34 19.55
N ARG A 586 -15.46 -3.14 20.74
CA ARG A 586 -14.54 -2.00 21.00
C ARG A 586 -13.27 -2.06 20.16
N MET A 587 -12.73 -3.27 19.94
CA MET A 587 -11.52 -3.45 19.15
C MET A 587 -11.76 -3.32 17.64
N ILE A 588 -12.90 -3.82 17.14
CA ILE A 588 -13.28 -3.72 15.73
C ILE A 588 -13.78 -2.31 15.39
N GLY A 589 -14.57 -1.69 16.27
CA GLY A 589 -15.14 -0.37 16.06
C GLY A 589 -15.81 -0.24 14.69
N THR A 590 -15.47 0.83 13.98
CA THR A 590 -15.90 1.10 12.60
C THR A 590 -14.82 0.74 11.57
N HIS A 591 -13.80 -0.05 11.93
CA HIS A 591 -12.66 -0.29 11.05
C HIS A 591 -13.04 -1.00 9.73
N TYR A 592 -14.15 -1.75 9.68
CA TYR A 592 -14.67 -2.34 8.45
C TYR A 592 -15.39 -1.35 7.52
N ALA A 593 -15.77 -0.16 7.98
CA ALA A 593 -16.51 0.81 7.17
C ALA A 593 -15.74 1.26 5.91
N ASP A 594 -14.41 1.22 5.97
CA ASP A 594 -13.53 1.58 4.86
C ASP A 594 -13.00 0.36 4.08
N ALA A 595 -13.54 -0.85 4.32
CA ALA A 595 -13.11 -2.11 3.71
C ALA A 595 -14.31 -2.85 3.11
N ALA A 596 -14.71 -2.45 1.89
CA ALA A 596 -15.86 -3.01 1.21
C ALA A 596 -15.59 -4.44 0.72
N LEU A 597 -16.40 -5.40 1.17
CA LEU A 597 -16.40 -6.78 0.67
C LEU A 597 -17.29 -6.84 -0.58
N LEU A 598 -16.75 -7.33 -1.69
CA LEU A 598 -17.37 -7.24 -3.01
C LEU A 598 -17.51 -8.59 -3.69
N VAL A 599 -18.65 -8.77 -4.38
CA VAL A 599 -18.77 -9.71 -5.51
C VAL A 599 -18.74 -8.92 -6.81
N PRO A 600 -17.72 -9.10 -7.66
CA PRO A 600 -17.67 -8.40 -8.94
C PRO A 600 -18.66 -9.02 -9.93
N GLY A 601 -19.27 -8.16 -10.74
CA GLY A 601 -20.12 -8.52 -11.87
C GLY A 601 -19.49 -8.07 -13.19
N ALA A 602 -20.31 -7.51 -14.09
CA ALA A 602 -19.82 -7.04 -15.38
C ALA A 602 -18.84 -5.86 -15.22
N ALA A 603 -17.78 -5.87 -16.01
CA ALA A 603 -16.78 -4.81 -16.04
C ALA A 603 -16.60 -4.24 -17.45
N VAL A 604 -16.40 -2.93 -17.53
CA VAL A 604 -15.97 -2.25 -18.75
C VAL A 604 -14.54 -1.76 -18.52
N TYR A 605 -13.62 -2.17 -19.40
CA TYR A 605 -12.25 -1.70 -19.35
C TYR A 605 -12.08 -0.47 -20.23
N HIS A 606 -11.68 0.64 -19.61
CA HIS A 606 -11.32 1.86 -20.32
C HIS A 606 -10.13 2.51 -19.59
N ASP A 607 -9.06 2.76 -20.33
CA ASP A 607 -7.94 3.62 -19.89
C ASP A 607 -7.19 3.11 -18.65
N GLY A 608 -6.88 1.82 -18.63
CA GLY A 608 -6.15 1.22 -17.51
C GLY A 608 -7.01 0.95 -16.28
N VAL A 609 -8.32 1.21 -16.34
CA VAL A 609 -9.24 0.98 -15.23
C VAL A 609 -10.46 0.18 -15.69
N PHE A 610 -10.80 -0.82 -14.89
CA PHE A 610 -12.04 -1.55 -14.95
C PHE A 610 -13.07 -0.76 -14.14
N ALA A 611 -14.12 -0.28 -14.81
CA ALA A 611 -15.36 0.12 -14.14
C ALA A 611 -16.18 -1.15 -13.93
N VAL A 612 -16.23 -1.63 -12.68
CA VAL A 612 -16.86 -2.91 -12.30
C VAL A 612 -18.19 -2.62 -11.60
N ALA A 613 -19.26 -3.17 -12.14
CA ALA A 613 -20.51 -3.29 -11.42
C ALA A 613 -20.37 -4.43 -10.40
N ALA A 614 -20.44 -4.13 -9.11
CA ALA A 614 -20.27 -5.11 -8.04
C ALA A 614 -21.44 -5.08 -7.05
N GLU A 615 -21.60 -6.16 -6.29
CA GLU A 615 -22.45 -6.20 -5.10
C GLU A 615 -21.60 -5.95 -3.86
N GLU A 616 -21.99 -4.99 -3.03
CA GLU A 616 -21.36 -4.73 -1.73
C GLU A 616 -22.01 -5.57 -0.63
N LEU A 617 -21.21 -6.43 -0.02
CA LEU A 617 -21.62 -7.46 0.94
C LEU A 617 -21.50 -6.92 2.37
N ALA A 618 -22.36 -5.96 2.71
CA ALA A 618 -22.39 -5.30 4.00
C ALA A 618 -23.77 -5.43 4.67
N GLY A 619 -23.76 -5.38 6.00
CA GLY A 619 -24.97 -5.37 6.82
C GLY A 619 -25.65 -6.73 6.98
N SER A 620 -26.80 -6.76 7.65
CA SER A 620 -27.43 -8.01 8.08
C SER A 620 -28.29 -8.71 7.01
N HIS A 621 -28.58 -8.04 5.89
CA HIS A 621 -29.55 -8.48 4.90
C HIS A 621 -28.90 -9.03 3.61
N MET A 622 -29.51 -10.07 3.02
CA MET A 622 -29.04 -10.72 1.79
C MET A 622 -29.38 -9.97 0.49
N VAL A 623 -29.92 -8.76 0.61
CA VAL A 623 -30.20 -7.89 -0.54
C VAL A 623 -29.08 -6.86 -0.62
N PHE A 624 -28.08 -7.18 -1.44
CA PHE A 624 -26.87 -6.38 -1.53
C PHE A 624 -27.05 -5.17 -2.45
N ARG A 625 -26.43 -4.05 -2.04
CA ARG A 625 -26.41 -2.84 -2.84
C ARG A 625 -25.51 -3.07 -4.07
N SER A 626 -26.03 -2.76 -5.24
CA SER A 626 -25.18 -2.64 -6.43
C SER A 626 -24.38 -1.34 -6.38
N VAL A 627 -23.06 -1.46 -6.53
CA VAL A 627 -22.11 -0.36 -6.51
C VAL A 627 -21.28 -0.37 -7.79
N GLN A 628 -20.82 0.81 -8.18
CA GLN A 628 -19.83 0.97 -9.25
C GLN A 628 -18.49 1.23 -8.60
N VAL A 629 -17.52 0.34 -8.85
CA VAL A 629 -16.17 0.48 -8.32
C VAL A 629 -15.15 0.55 -9.46
N GLU A 630 -14.07 1.27 -9.22
CA GLU A 630 -12.95 1.33 -10.15
C GLU A 630 -11.83 0.40 -9.68
N SER A 631 -11.30 -0.41 -10.60
CA SER A 631 -10.13 -1.23 -10.33
C SER A 631 -9.03 -1.10 -11.38
N THR A 632 -7.76 -1.10 -10.97
CA THR A 632 -6.60 -1.15 -11.88
C THR A 632 -6.21 -2.58 -12.25
N VAL A 633 -6.85 -3.60 -11.67
CA VAL A 633 -6.64 -5.02 -11.99
C VAL A 633 -7.99 -5.68 -12.31
N PRO A 634 -8.03 -6.71 -13.16
CA PRO A 634 -9.27 -7.44 -13.41
C PRO A 634 -9.74 -8.15 -12.14
N MET A 635 -11.07 -8.24 -11.97
CA MET A 635 -11.71 -8.96 -10.86
C MET A 635 -12.51 -10.13 -11.42
N ASP A 636 -12.32 -11.33 -10.89
CA ASP A 636 -13.03 -12.55 -11.30
C ASP A 636 -14.41 -12.62 -10.63
N THR A 637 -15.46 -12.75 -11.43
CA THR A 637 -16.86 -12.88 -11.00
C THR A 637 -17.13 -14.04 -10.04
N GLY A 638 -16.27 -15.06 -10.00
CA GLY A 638 -16.35 -16.19 -9.08
C GLY A 638 -15.61 -16.00 -7.76
N ARG A 639 -14.94 -14.87 -7.55
CA ARG A 639 -14.09 -14.60 -6.38
C ARG A 639 -14.64 -13.47 -5.52
N LEU A 640 -14.20 -13.43 -4.26
CA LEU A 640 -14.51 -12.35 -3.32
C LEU A 640 -13.33 -11.40 -3.21
N TYR A 641 -13.62 -10.11 -3.08
CA TYR A 641 -12.59 -9.08 -3.01
C TYR A 641 -12.85 -8.13 -1.85
N LEU A 642 -11.78 -7.67 -1.20
CA LEU A 642 -11.82 -6.50 -0.32
C LEU A 642 -11.25 -5.28 -1.03
N LEU A 643 -12.05 -4.21 -1.12
CA LEU A 643 -11.63 -2.92 -1.65
C LEU A 643 -11.60 -1.87 -0.54
N PHE A 644 -10.41 -1.32 -0.29
CA PHE A 644 -10.24 -0.27 0.71
C PHE A 644 -10.62 1.12 0.17
N ALA A 645 -11.20 1.97 1.01
CA ALA A 645 -11.66 3.30 0.64
C ALA A 645 -10.54 4.13 -0.04
N GLY A 646 -10.87 4.73 -1.19
CA GLY A 646 -9.93 5.54 -1.97
C GLY A 646 -8.80 4.75 -2.65
N ARG A 647 -8.91 3.42 -2.73
CA ARG A 647 -8.01 2.54 -3.49
C ARG A 647 -8.70 2.00 -4.72
N GLN A 648 -7.90 1.60 -5.71
CA GLN A 648 -8.33 0.95 -6.95
C GLN A 648 -7.70 -0.45 -7.12
N THR A 649 -6.92 -0.90 -6.15
CA THR A 649 -6.36 -2.26 -6.16
C THR A 649 -7.09 -3.09 -5.12
N PRO A 650 -8.07 -3.93 -5.50
CA PRO A 650 -8.73 -4.82 -4.57
C PRO A 650 -7.79 -5.95 -4.14
N LEU A 651 -7.97 -6.41 -2.90
CA LEU A 651 -7.37 -7.63 -2.38
C LEU A 651 -8.30 -8.80 -2.70
N GLU A 652 -7.89 -9.72 -3.56
CA GLU A 652 -8.60 -10.99 -3.77
C GLU A 652 -8.52 -11.85 -2.51
N LEU A 653 -9.65 -12.41 -2.07
CA LEU A 653 -9.69 -13.34 -0.95
C LEU A 653 -9.40 -14.77 -1.43
N LEU A 654 -8.52 -15.46 -0.71
CA LEU A 654 -8.28 -16.89 -0.90
C LEU A 654 -9.59 -17.69 -0.76
N PRO A 655 -9.69 -18.84 -1.44
CA PRO A 655 -10.91 -19.65 -1.51
C PRO A 655 -11.21 -20.41 -0.21
N PHE A 656 -11.05 -19.79 0.95
CA PHE A 656 -11.50 -20.35 2.23
C PHE A 656 -12.85 -19.79 2.66
N VAL A 657 -13.43 -18.90 1.86
CA VAL A 657 -14.77 -18.35 2.00
C VAL A 657 -15.38 -18.17 0.61
N ARG A 658 -16.68 -18.47 0.49
CA ARG A 658 -17.41 -18.30 -0.77
C ARG A 658 -18.86 -17.92 -0.54
N LEU A 659 -19.46 -17.33 -1.57
CA LEU A 659 -20.90 -17.08 -1.65
C LEU A 659 -21.48 -18.02 -2.71
N ALA A 660 -22.30 -18.98 -2.27
CA ALA A 660 -22.85 -20.03 -3.13
C ALA A 660 -24.33 -20.25 -2.83
N ALA A 661 -25.10 -20.79 -3.79
CA ALA A 661 -26.47 -21.22 -3.53
C ALA A 661 -26.46 -22.57 -2.80
N GLY A 662 -27.30 -22.71 -1.77
CA GLY A 662 -27.55 -24.01 -1.14
C GLY A 662 -28.27 -24.97 -2.10
N GLU A 663 -28.00 -26.28 -1.98
CA GLU A 663 -28.64 -27.32 -2.78
C GLU A 663 -30.15 -27.41 -2.49
N HIS A 664 -30.56 -27.17 -1.24
CA HIS A 664 -31.94 -27.31 -0.78
C HIS A 664 -32.64 -25.95 -0.66
N ALA A 665 -31.95 -24.94 -0.11
CA ALA A 665 -32.54 -23.62 0.12
C ALA A 665 -32.69 -22.80 -1.18
N GLY A 666 -31.87 -23.04 -2.22
CA GLY A 666 -31.83 -22.23 -3.44
C GLY A 666 -31.42 -20.76 -3.25
N MET A 667 -31.29 -20.31 -2.00
CA MET A 667 -30.79 -19.00 -1.60
C MET A 667 -29.26 -18.99 -1.59
N ARG A 668 -28.67 -17.88 -2.03
CA ARG A 668 -27.23 -17.62 -1.84
C ARG A 668 -26.97 -17.55 -0.33
N ALA A 669 -25.88 -18.15 0.13
CA ALA A 669 -25.42 -18.11 1.50
C ALA A 669 -23.89 -18.07 1.56
N PHE A 670 -23.36 -17.60 2.68
CA PHE A 670 -21.93 -17.54 2.92
C PHE A 670 -21.42 -18.82 3.56
N TYR A 671 -20.39 -19.37 2.94
CA TYR A 671 -19.82 -20.66 3.27
C TYR A 671 -18.33 -20.50 3.59
N PHE A 672 -17.92 -21.00 4.74
CA PHE A 672 -16.53 -21.03 5.17
C PHE A 672 -15.95 -22.44 5.02
N TYR A 673 -14.65 -22.52 4.73
CA TYR A 673 -13.93 -23.77 4.66
C TYR A 673 -13.95 -24.47 6.03
N ASN A 674 -14.40 -25.73 6.05
CA ASN A 674 -14.41 -26.55 7.26
C ASN A 674 -13.33 -27.64 7.22
N ARG A 675 -13.35 -28.48 6.18
CA ARG A 675 -12.42 -29.60 6.04
C ARG A 675 -12.33 -30.14 4.63
N LEU A 676 -11.26 -30.88 4.36
CA LEU A 676 -11.15 -31.71 3.16
C LEU A 676 -11.88 -33.05 3.38
N GLU A 677 -12.70 -33.46 2.41
CA GLU A 677 -13.34 -34.78 2.35
C GLU A 677 -12.92 -35.49 1.07
N LYS A 678 -11.80 -36.24 1.13
CA LYS A 678 -11.16 -36.90 -0.04
C LYS A 678 -10.79 -35.88 -1.13
N ASP A 679 -11.52 -35.88 -2.25
CA ASP A 679 -11.34 -34.99 -3.40
C ASP A 679 -12.22 -33.73 -3.31
N ASP A 680 -13.14 -33.70 -2.35
CA ASP A 680 -14.09 -32.60 -2.15
C ASP A 680 -13.72 -31.74 -0.94
N VAL A 681 -14.37 -30.58 -0.87
CA VAL A 681 -14.28 -29.65 0.24
C VAL A 681 -15.63 -29.55 0.93
N ARG A 682 -15.64 -29.73 2.25
CA ARG A 682 -16.82 -29.43 3.07
C ARG A 682 -16.77 -27.99 3.55
N TRP A 683 -17.88 -27.32 3.35
CA TRP A 683 -18.12 -25.94 3.73
C TRP A 683 -19.21 -25.85 4.80
N VAL A 684 -19.17 -24.83 5.64
CA VAL A 684 -20.17 -24.59 6.69
C VAL A 684 -20.78 -23.19 6.56
N CYS A 685 -22.09 -23.09 6.78
CA CYS A 685 -22.82 -21.83 6.87
C CYS A 685 -23.19 -21.56 8.33
N TYR A 686 -22.83 -20.38 8.82
CA TYR A 686 -23.09 -19.97 10.21
C TYR A 686 -24.33 -19.09 10.38
N HIS A 687 -24.88 -18.54 9.30
CA HIS A 687 -26.05 -17.67 9.37
C HIS A 687 -27.33 -18.41 8.96
N PRO A 688 -28.51 -17.96 9.44
CA PRO A 688 -29.79 -18.57 9.08
C PRO A 688 -30.12 -18.41 7.60
N GLY A 689 -30.87 -19.37 7.03
CA GLY A 689 -31.46 -19.29 5.69
C GLY A 689 -30.74 -20.05 4.58
N GLY A 690 -29.48 -20.44 4.78
CA GLY A 690 -28.74 -21.34 3.87
C GLY A 690 -28.73 -22.80 4.33
N ASP A 691 -28.26 -23.70 3.46
CA ASP A 691 -27.96 -25.07 3.86
C ASP A 691 -26.81 -25.05 4.88
N ALA A 692 -26.93 -25.82 5.97
CA ALA A 692 -25.97 -25.81 7.07
C ALA A 692 -24.53 -26.14 6.62
N ASP A 693 -24.41 -27.00 5.61
CA ASP A 693 -23.16 -27.38 4.99
C ASP A 693 -23.32 -27.70 3.51
N LEU A 694 -22.21 -27.61 2.77
CA LEU A 694 -22.11 -28.00 1.36
C LEU A 694 -20.86 -28.84 1.17
N VAL A 695 -20.92 -29.83 0.28
CA VAL A 695 -19.76 -30.61 -0.14
C VAL A 695 -19.62 -30.46 -1.65
N SER A 696 -18.48 -29.95 -2.11
CA SER A 696 -18.24 -29.76 -3.54
C SER A 696 -16.74 -29.74 -3.84
N PRO A 697 -16.31 -30.11 -5.06
CA PRO A 697 -14.91 -30.02 -5.45
C PRO A 697 -14.47 -28.56 -5.54
N ASP A 698 -13.30 -28.25 -4.96
CA ASP A 698 -12.65 -26.95 -5.08
C ASP A 698 -11.11 -27.12 -5.03
N PRO A 699 -10.45 -27.32 -6.18
CA PRO A 699 -9.00 -27.53 -6.21
C PRO A 699 -8.22 -26.31 -5.69
N GLY A 700 -8.80 -25.11 -5.80
CA GLY A 700 -8.17 -23.87 -5.33
C GLY A 700 -7.96 -23.83 -3.82
N VAL A 701 -8.83 -24.49 -3.04
CA VAL A 701 -8.65 -24.64 -1.58
C VAL A 701 -7.39 -25.42 -1.27
N ARG A 702 -7.21 -26.58 -1.91
CA ARG A 702 -6.06 -27.47 -1.69
C ARG A 702 -4.76 -26.78 -2.10
N GLU A 703 -4.74 -26.19 -3.30
CA GLU A 703 -3.58 -25.43 -3.81
C GLU A 703 -3.20 -24.29 -2.85
N SER A 704 -4.19 -23.58 -2.30
CA SER A 704 -3.95 -22.49 -1.36
C SER A 704 -3.39 -23.00 -0.02
N LEU A 705 -3.92 -24.11 0.50
CA LEU A 705 -3.41 -24.72 1.74
C LEU A 705 -1.96 -25.20 1.57
N GLU A 706 -1.64 -25.86 0.46
CA GLU A 706 -0.29 -26.31 0.14
C GLU A 706 0.68 -25.14 -0.03
N ALA A 707 0.29 -24.10 -0.79
CA ALA A 707 1.10 -22.91 -1.00
C ALA A 707 1.38 -22.13 0.30
N LEU A 708 0.44 -22.15 1.26
CA LEU A 708 0.64 -21.56 2.59
C LEU A 708 1.46 -22.46 3.54
N GLY A 709 1.79 -23.69 3.13
CA GLY A 709 2.48 -24.68 3.96
C GLY A 709 1.60 -25.30 5.05
N LEU A 710 0.27 -25.26 4.87
CA LEU A 710 -0.75 -25.79 5.78
C LEU A 710 -1.19 -27.22 5.40
N LEU A 711 -0.62 -27.78 4.32
CA LEU A 711 -0.71 -29.19 3.96
C LEU A 711 0.65 -29.64 3.42
N ASP A 712 1.04 -30.88 3.70
CA ASP A 712 2.09 -31.52 2.91
C ASP A 712 1.50 -31.86 1.54
N GLY A 713 2.10 -31.34 0.47
CA GLY A 713 1.81 -31.82 -0.87
C GLY A 713 2.16 -33.31 -0.93
N GLU A 714 1.32 -34.14 -1.55
CA GLU A 714 1.79 -35.46 -1.97
C GLU A 714 3.04 -35.22 -2.82
N ALA A 715 4.18 -35.75 -2.37
CA ALA A 715 5.39 -35.69 -3.18
C ALA A 715 5.04 -36.31 -4.55
N PRO A 716 5.38 -35.65 -5.67
CA PRO A 716 5.10 -36.19 -7.00
C PRO A 716 5.73 -37.57 -7.22
#